data_AF-A0A2L1GR32-F1
#
_entry.id   AF-A0A2L1GR32-F1
#
_cell.length_a   1.000
_cell.length_b   1.000
_cell.length_c   1.000
_cell.angle_alpha   90.00
_cell.angle_beta   90.00
_cell.angle_gamma   90.00
#
_symmetry.space_group_name_H-M   'P 1'
#
loop_
_entity.id
_entity.type
_entity.pdbx_description
1 polymer ?
#
loop_
_entity_poly.entity_id
_entity_poly.type
_entity_poly.pdbx_seq_one_letter_code
_entity_poly.pdbx_strand_id
1 'polypeptide(L)'
;MSWKTCYSIGELLAAAEEAARTCTAISFDLFDTLLIRRTHDPDLVKPATARFIAEKLAALGRVVSWEEVQDLRDRAEREQREATGRRFADQEARYPDFMTQLLRQLFPGQDVTALLAEVTGYELDMEAAMLVPRAGLVEWLRRMHAAGRKILVLSDVYLPAEHLRRLIEGAGFLDAVDSVISSADSFLAKASGKAFQLVQEQYGLDRAAWLHIGDNPHSDGLKPAEFGLRALVLRDAGEKQRKSLEKRYYKYSLGQPFWRGRDLQQLCLPLEAENVPRPFLYRYGFLVLAPLLAAFVQGVLEECLKSGIGRLYFFSREGWLLEKIWHLLAPVLHPAVALPRASYLYVSRMALAGASCAHQGMVQSSADIVFLPAGNRDFRDLCRVFALDPAPFAPHLARQGLAEDTVLSDKHKGYALENRRRFNLLFRDPLFQEEVKRQTADSNLALQRYLEAEGFFAESSVALVDIGWMGTIQRFLFDAVKHRPDVPACRGYVLAATRGIVFPEEAKNSLRGLLYDRDRFDLAGSSILYARDLFEEACRAPSPTLNAYALKGAGYELLFRTTEDKTGRAEQEQDAYYAPLQEGILDGVRRYAPAAAVLGWTLKDLKPWLNYLMVSRLAFPKTREVVAIRNRHHLDDFYGQHQPVKRHTRADLQLWDRSAAALYCRPFLRLKYFVQGIRHRLREE
;
A
#
# COMPACT_ATOMS: atom_id res chain seq x y z
N MET A 1 -29.57 38.82 -17.22
CA MET A 1 -28.39 38.78 -16.31
C MET A 1 -27.18 38.44 -17.15
N SER A 2 -26.07 39.17 -17.04
CA SER A 2 -24.84 38.95 -17.83
C SER A 2 -24.02 37.72 -17.39
N TRP A 3 -24.53 36.97 -16.39
CA TRP A 3 -23.98 35.68 -15.99
C TRP A 3 -25.07 34.62 -15.84
N LYS A 4 -24.70 33.34 -16.05
CA LYS A 4 -25.58 32.18 -15.95
C LYS A 4 -24.99 31.15 -14.98
N THR A 5 -25.81 30.65 -14.05
CA THR A 5 -25.47 29.47 -13.25
C THR A 5 -25.80 28.19 -14.03
N CYS A 6 -24.88 27.24 -14.07
CA CYS A 6 -25.06 25.92 -14.65
C CYS A 6 -24.96 24.87 -13.53
N TYR A 7 -25.91 23.95 -13.43
CA TYR A 7 -26.01 23.00 -12.31
C TYR A 7 -25.34 21.65 -12.60
N SER A 8 -24.78 21.48 -13.80
CA SER A 8 -24.03 20.30 -14.21
C SER A 8 -22.94 20.67 -15.22
N ILE A 9 -21.95 19.80 -15.35
CA ILE A 9 -20.89 19.96 -16.36
C ILE A 9 -21.45 19.98 -17.79
N GLY A 10 -22.47 19.16 -18.08
CA GLY A 10 -23.10 19.11 -19.40
C GLY A 10 -23.82 20.42 -19.74
N GLU A 11 -24.54 21.00 -18.78
CA GLU A 11 -25.17 22.32 -18.96
C GLU A 11 -24.13 23.42 -19.15
N LEU A 12 -23.04 23.38 -18.38
CA LEU A 12 -21.93 24.32 -18.51
C LEU A 12 -21.33 24.26 -19.91
N LEU A 13 -20.98 23.05 -20.39
CA LEU A 13 -20.37 22.86 -21.70
C LEU A 13 -21.28 23.34 -22.84
N ALA A 14 -22.59 23.07 -22.76
CA ALA A 14 -23.54 23.56 -23.75
C ALA A 14 -23.62 25.09 -23.78
N ALA A 15 -23.66 25.73 -22.60
CA ALA A 15 -23.67 27.20 -22.50
C ALA A 15 -22.33 27.82 -22.94
N ALA A 16 -21.22 27.16 -22.62
CA ALA A 16 -19.87 27.58 -22.97
C ALA A 16 -19.64 27.52 -24.49
N GLU A 17 -20.11 26.46 -25.17
CA GLU A 17 -20.01 26.32 -26.62
C GLU A 17 -20.76 27.46 -27.34
N GLU A 18 -21.96 27.83 -26.87
CA GLU A 18 -22.72 28.94 -27.44
C GLU A 18 -21.98 30.28 -27.23
N ALA A 19 -21.52 30.53 -26.00
CA ALA A 19 -20.80 31.77 -25.68
C ALA A 19 -19.48 31.91 -26.46
N ALA A 20 -18.74 30.81 -26.64
CA ALA A 20 -17.43 30.79 -27.31
C ALA A 20 -17.47 31.13 -28.80
N ARG A 21 -18.65 31.07 -29.45
CA ARG A 21 -18.81 31.45 -30.87
C ARG A 21 -18.40 32.90 -31.15
N THR A 22 -18.65 33.79 -30.20
CA THR A 22 -18.39 35.23 -30.34
C THR A 22 -17.29 35.73 -29.42
N CYS A 23 -16.59 34.84 -28.72
CA CYS A 23 -15.50 35.19 -27.81
C CYS A 23 -14.15 34.90 -28.44
N THR A 24 -13.17 35.76 -28.21
CA THR A 24 -11.77 35.59 -28.64
C THR A 24 -10.88 35.13 -27.48
N ALA A 25 -11.29 35.42 -26.25
CA ALA A 25 -10.62 34.99 -25.03
C ALA A 25 -11.57 34.29 -24.07
N ILE A 26 -11.06 33.27 -23.38
CA ILE A 26 -11.76 32.52 -22.36
C ILE A 26 -10.84 32.42 -21.15
N SER A 27 -11.35 32.85 -20.00
CA SER A 27 -10.66 32.66 -18.73
C SER A 27 -11.40 31.72 -17.80
N PHE A 28 -10.64 31.01 -16.98
CA PHE A 28 -11.16 30.03 -16.04
C PHE A 28 -10.66 30.31 -14.64
N ASP A 29 -11.51 30.08 -13.64
CA ASP A 29 -11.01 29.71 -12.33
C ASP A 29 -10.35 28.32 -12.37
N LEU A 30 -9.37 28.10 -11.49
CA LEU A 30 -8.63 26.84 -11.45
C LEU A 30 -9.33 25.78 -10.61
N PHE A 31 -9.70 26.12 -9.38
CA PHE A 31 -10.00 25.15 -8.35
C PHE A 31 -11.51 24.98 -8.17
N ASP A 32 -11.98 23.75 -8.03
CA ASP A 32 -13.40 23.38 -8.09
C ASP A 32 -14.10 23.66 -9.44
N THR A 33 -13.41 24.38 -10.33
CA THR A 33 -13.74 24.62 -11.74
C THR A 33 -13.00 23.66 -12.69
N LEU A 34 -11.70 23.87 -12.95
CA LEU A 34 -10.90 23.01 -13.84
C LEU A 34 -10.36 21.76 -13.11
N LEU A 35 -10.04 21.91 -11.83
CA LEU A 35 -9.54 20.85 -10.96
C LEU A 35 -10.51 20.59 -9.82
N ILE A 36 -10.78 19.34 -9.49
CA ILE A 36 -11.56 18.92 -8.33
C ILE A 36 -10.59 18.51 -7.22
N ARG A 37 -10.86 18.99 -6.00
CA ARG A 37 -10.14 18.52 -4.81
C ARG A 37 -10.76 17.26 -4.24
N ARG A 38 -9.95 16.25 -3.93
CA ARG A 38 -10.38 15.06 -3.18
C ARG A 38 -10.88 15.43 -1.79
N THR A 39 -10.20 16.37 -1.15
CA THR A 39 -10.54 16.92 0.16
C THR A 39 -11.72 17.90 0.08
N HIS A 40 -12.55 17.97 1.13
CA HIS A 40 -13.56 19.03 1.26
C HIS A 40 -12.95 20.39 1.57
N ASP A 41 -11.80 20.40 2.23
CA ASP A 41 -11.12 21.58 2.75
C ASP A 41 -9.68 21.61 2.19
N PRO A 42 -9.29 22.66 1.44
CA PRO A 42 -7.93 22.79 0.91
C PRO A 42 -6.87 22.85 2.02
N ASP A 43 -7.23 23.27 3.23
CA ASP A 43 -6.26 23.40 4.33
C ASP A 43 -5.79 22.05 4.88
N LEU A 44 -6.42 20.93 4.50
CA LEU A 44 -6.00 19.59 4.92
C LEU A 44 -4.61 19.18 4.42
N VAL A 45 -4.09 19.83 3.38
CA VAL A 45 -2.71 19.57 2.91
C VAL A 45 -1.66 20.19 3.84
N LYS A 46 -1.99 21.31 4.51
CA LYS A 46 -1.03 22.06 5.35
C LYS A 46 -0.43 21.22 6.49
N PRO A 47 -1.21 20.40 7.25
CA PRO A 47 -0.67 19.52 8.27
C PRO A 47 0.37 18.51 7.76
N ALA A 48 0.27 18.06 6.50
CA ALA A 48 1.28 17.18 5.92
C ALA A 48 2.63 17.90 5.80
N THR A 49 2.62 19.14 5.30
CA THR A 49 3.83 19.98 5.23
C THR A 49 4.37 20.29 6.62
N ALA A 50 3.49 20.57 7.59
CA ALA A 50 3.91 20.82 8.96
C ALA A 50 4.60 19.58 9.58
N ARG A 51 4.09 18.37 9.34
CA ARG A 51 4.75 17.10 9.74
C ARG A 51 6.10 16.93 9.06
N PHE A 52 6.20 17.20 7.76
CA PHE A 52 7.46 17.15 7.03
C PHE A 52 8.53 18.09 7.62
N ILE A 53 8.15 19.34 7.91
CA ILE A 53 9.03 20.32 8.56
C ILE A 53 9.44 19.86 9.96
N ALA A 54 8.50 19.31 10.75
CA ALA A 54 8.77 18.81 12.09
C ALA A 54 9.76 17.61 12.06
N GLU A 55 9.64 16.71 11.09
CA GLU A 55 10.59 15.61 10.89
C GLU A 55 11.99 16.10 10.56
N LYS A 56 12.11 17.15 9.72
CA LYS A 56 13.40 17.79 9.46
C LYS A 56 14.02 18.40 10.70
N LEU A 57 13.22 19.07 11.53
CA LEU A 57 13.69 19.61 12.81
C LEU A 57 14.16 18.49 13.74
N ALA A 58 13.41 17.39 13.81
CA ALA A 58 13.78 16.22 14.61
C ALA A 58 15.10 15.59 14.15
N ALA A 59 15.36 15.53 12.84
CA ALA A 59 16.64 15.07 12.28
C ALA A 59 17.83 15.96 12.69
N LEU A 60 17.58 17.23 13.02
CA LEU A 60 18.57 18.17 13.59
C LEU A 60 18.61 18.14 15.13
N GLY A 61 17.95 17.17 15.77
CA GLY A 61 17.87 17.04 17.23
C GLY A 61 16.93 18.05 17.90
N ARG A 62 16.06 18.72 17.14
CA ARG A 62 15.11 19.73 17.66
C ARG A 62 13.70 19.19 17.65
N VAL A 63 13.17 18.93 18.83
CA VAL A 63 11.82 18.39 19.00
C VAL A 63 10.82 19.55 18.98
N VAL A 64 10.09 19.70 17.89
CA VAL A 64 8.96 20.62 17.73
C VAL A 64 7.80 19.80 17.18
N SER A 65 6.61 19.93 17.77
CA SER A 65 5.43 19.22 17.26
C SER A 65 4.98 19.78 15.91
N TRP A 66 4.30 18.97 15.10
CA TRP A 66 3.79 19.44 13.82
C TRP A 66 2.66 20.47 14.03
N GLU A 67 1.91 20.37 15.13
CA GLU A 67 0.90 21.35 15.54
C GLU A 67 1.54 22.72 15.78
N GLU A 68 2.67 22.78 16.49
CA GLU A 68 3.41 24.04 16.72
C GLU A 68 3.93 24.65 15.41
N VAL A 69 4.41 23.81 14.48
CA VAL A 69 4.82 24.26 13.14
C VAL A 69 3.64 24.84 12.36
N GLN A 70 2.48 24.18 12.42
CA GLN A 70 1.25 24.65 11.78
C GLN A 70 0.79 25.99 12.37
N ASP A 71 0.80 26.15 13.70
CA ASP A 71 0.44 27.41 14.37
C ASP A 71 1.41 28.56 14.00
N LEU A 72 2.69 28.26 13.83
CA LEU A 72 3.68 29.23 13.34
C LEU A 72 3.44 29.60 11.88
N ARG A 73 3.12 28.63 11.02
CA ARG A 73 2.76 28.86 9.62
C ARG A 73 1.54 29.77 9.51
N ASP A 74 0.47 29.49 10.25
CA ASP A 74 -0.77 30.27 10.21
C ASP A 74 -0.59 31.67 10.80
N ARG A 75 0.32 31.84 11.77
CA ARG A 75 0.77 33.17 12.24
C ARG A 75 1.48 33.94 11.13
N ALA A 76 2.49 33.36 10.50
CA ALA A 76 3.26 34.02 9.44
C ALA A 76 2.37 34.43 8.26
N GLU A 77 1.44 33.55 7.84
CA GLU A 77 0.48 33.83 6.78
C GLU A 77 -0.44 35.02 7.14
N ARG A 78 -0.98 35.03 8.37
CA ARG A 78 -1.83 36.14 8.87
C ARG A 78 -1.07 37.46 8.99
N GLU A 79 0.14 37.44 9.56
CA GLU A 79 1.00 38.63 9.66
C GLU A 79 1.29 39.23 8.29
N GLN A 80 1.54 38.39 7.29
CA GLN A 80 1.73 38.87 5.91
C GLN A 80 0.43 39.49 5.37
N ARG A 81 -0.74 38.85 5.54
CA ARG A 81 -2.02 39.41 5.10
C ARG A 81 -2.32 40.77 5.74
N GLU A 82 -2.03 40.91 7.03
CA GLU A 82 -2.19 42.19 7.73
C GLU A 82 -1.23 43.26 7.19
N ALA A 83 0.02 42.89 6.88
CA ALA A 83 1.00 43.81 6.30
C ALA A 83 0.63 44.23 4.87
N THR A 84 0.15 43.30 4.04
CA THR A 84 -0.29 43.58 2.68
C THR A 84 -1.60 44.35 2.67
N GLY A 85 -2.51 44.11 3.62
CA GLY A 85 -3.75 44.86 3.81
C GLY A 85 -3.56 46.35 4.13
N ARG A 86 -2.37 46.74 4.63
CA ARG A 86 -2.00 48.16 4.77
C ARG A 86 -1.62 48.84 3.44
N ARG A 87 -1.29 48.04 2.42
CA ARG A 87 -0.78 48.52 1.11
C ARG A 87 -1.72 48.23 -0.05
N PHE A 88 -2.48 47.15 0.03
CA PHE A 88 -3.33 46.60 -1.03
C PHE A 88 -4.71 46.27 -0.46
N ALA A 89 -5.75 46.46 -1.27
CA ALA A 89 -7.14 46.29 -0.82
C ALA A 89 -7.49 44.83 -0.48
N ASP A 90 -6.86 43.88 -1.17
CA ASP A 90 -7.30 42.47 -1.17
C ASP A 90 -6.58 41.60 -0.12
N GLN A 91 -5.67 42.19 0.66
CA GLN A 91 -4.97 41.55 1.80
C GLN A 91 -4.34 40.18 1.47
N GLU A 92 -3.84 40.03 0.24
CA GLU A 92 -3.32 38.76 -0.26
C GLU A 92 -2.02 38.35 0.47
N ALA A 93 -1.84 37.05 0.63
CA ALA A 93 -0.58 36.45 1.09
C ALA A 93 0.13 35.77 -0.08
N ARG A 94 1.46 35.66 0.00
CA ARG A 94 2.28 35.06 -1.05
C ARG A 94 3.15 33.97 -0.45
N TYR A 95 2.93 32.73 -0.89
CA TYR A 95 3.52 31.52 -0.30
C TYR A 95 5.03 31.59 -0.05
N PRO A 96 5.87 31.91 -1.06
CA PRO A 96 7.31 31.96 -0.84
C PRO A 96 7.73 32.94 0.27
N ASP A 97 6.99 34.03 0.46
CA ASP A 97 7.39 35.11 1.37
C ASP A 97 7.15 34.71 2.83
N PHE A 98 5.92 34.30 3.18
CA PHE A 98 5.62 33.90 4.56
C PHE A 98 6.30 32.58 4.94
N MET A 99 6.48 31.65 3.98
CA MET A 99 7.23 30.42 4.23
C MET A 99 8.72 30.68 4.42
N THR A 100 9.32 31.63 3.69
CA THR A 100 10.71 32.05 3.93
C THR A 100 10.88 32.60 5.34
N GLN A 101 9.94 33.42 5.83
CA GLN A 101 9.95 33.94 7.20
C GLN A 101 9.86 32.80 8.23
N LEU A 102 8.90 31.89 8.04
CA LEU A 102 8.71 30.72 8.89
C LEU A 102 9.97 29.85 8.95
N LEU A 103 10.55 29.51 7.80
CA LEU A 103 11.72 28.64 7.71
C LEU A 103 12.98 29.31 8.28
N ARG A 104 13.14 30.63 8.16
CA ARG A 104 14.22 31.38 8.86
C ARG A 104 14.11 31.24 10.37
N GLN A 105 12.89 31.35 10.90
CA GLN A 105 12.66 31.22 12.33
C GLN A 105 12.90 29.78 12.81
N LEU A 106 12.42 28.80 12.04
CA LEU A 106 12.52 27.39 12.40
C LEU A 106 13.92 26.82 12.18
N PHE A 107 14.69 27.27 11.19
CA PHE A 107 16.00 26.74 10.81
C PHE A 107 17.09 27.83 10.81
N PRO A 108 17.42 28.44 11.97
CA PRO A 108 18.46 29.46 12.04
C PRO A 108 19.81 28.90 11.59
N GLY A 109 20.48 29.65 10.72
CA GLY A 109 21.81 29.29 10.18
C GLY A 109 21.82 28.23 9.07
N GLN A 110 20.66 27.75 8.62
CA GLN A 110 20.55 26.84 7.47
C GLN A 110 20.32 27.63 6.16
N ASP A 111 20.55 26.98 5.02
CA ASP A 111 20.18 27.53 3.72
C ASP A 111 18.66 27.49 3.53
N VAL A 112 18.02 28.62 3.82
CA VAL A 112 16.57 28.80 3.70
C VAL A 112 16.10 28.66 2.25
N THR A 113 16.94 28.96 1.26
CA THR A 113 16.54 28.88 -0.15
C THR A 113 16.34 27.43 -0.56
N ALA A 114 17.30 26.57 -0.22
CA ALA A 114 17.20 25.13 -0.46
C ALA A 114 16.03 24.51 0.33
N LEU A 115 15.87 24.89 1.61
CA LEU A 115 14.76 24.42 2.45
C LEU A 115 13.40 24.84 1.89
N LEU A 116 13.27 26.09 1.42
CA LEU A 116 12.05 26.58 0.81
C LEU A 116 11.71 25.77 -0.44
N ALA A 117 12.67 25.54 -1.33
CA ALA A 117 12.45 24.75 -2.53
C ALA A 117 11.97 23.33 -2.20
N GLU A 118 12.56 22.69 -1.20
CA GLU A 118 12.19 21.33 -0.77
C GLU A 118 10.78 21.27 -0.15
N VAL A 119 10.49 22.19 0.78
CA VAL A 119 9.18 22.28 1.45
C VAL A 119 8.06 22.64 0.48
N THR A 120 8.32 23.60 -0.42
CA THR A 120 7.42 23.95 -1.52
C THR A 120 7.22 22.74 -2.45
N GLY A 121 8.31 22.03 -2.75
CA GLY A 121 8.33 20.78 -3.50
C GLY A 121 7.27 19.82 -3.01
N TYR A 122 7.37 19.46 -1.73
CA TYR A 122 6.50 18.53 -1.05
C TYR A 122 5.05 19.01 -0.92
N GLU A 123 4.79 20.26 -0.52
CA GLU A 123 3.43 20.79 -0.39
C GLU A 123 2.68 20.76 -1.74
N LEU A 124 3.36 21.11 -2.83
CA LEU A 124 2.78 21.05 -4.17
C LEU A 124 2.58 19.62 -4.68
N ASP A 125 3.44 18.67 -4.32
CA ASP A 125 3.22 17.25 -4.65
C ASP A 125 2.00 16.69 -3.93
N MET A 126 1.80 17.06 -2.65
CA MET A 126 0.61 16.66 -1.89
C MET A 126 -0.66 17.32 -2.41
N GLU A 127 -0.60 18.61 -2.74
CA GLU A 127 -1.72 19.34 -3.37
C GLU A 127 -2.06 18.69 -4.73
N ALA A 128 -1.07 18.45 -5.60
CA ALA A 128 -1.26 17.81 -6.90
C ALA A 128 -1.90 16.41 -6.78
N ALA A 129 -1.44 15.59 -5.81
CA ALA A 129 -2.01 14.26 -5.57
C ALA A 129 -3.48 14.30 -5.11
N MET A 130 -3.92 15.42 -4.54
CA MET A 130 -5.30 15.66 -4.11
C MET A 130 -6.16 16.35 -5.18
N LEU A 131 -5.61 16.65 -6.36
CA LEU A 131 -6.32 17.29 -7.46
C LEU A 131 -6.63 16.30 -8.58
N VAL A 132 -7.81 16.43 -9.17
CA VAL A 132 -8.25 15.63 -10.32
C VAL A 132 -8.81 16.56 -11.39
N PRO A 133 -8.35 16.49 -12.65
CA PRO A 133 -8.87 17.36 -13.70
C PRO A 133 -10.33 17.01 -14.05
N ARG A 134 -11.11 18.04 -14.39
CA ARG A 134 -12.44 17.88 -14.97
C ARG A 134 -12.35 17.55 -16.45
N ALA A 135 -12.27 16.27 -16.79
CA ALA A 135 -11.97 15.79 -18.14
C ALA A 135 -12.78 16.49 -19.24
N GLY A 136 -14.10 16.58 -19.11
CA GLY A 136 -14.95 17.21 -20.13
C GLY A 136 -14.67 18.70 -20.34
N LEU A 137 -14.31 19.44 -19.28
CA LEU A 137 -13.94 20.86 -19.38
C LEU A 137 -12.53 21.02 -19.94
N VAL A 138 -11.61 20.11 -19.59
CA VAL A 138 -10.25 20.06 -20.11
C VAL A 138 -10.22 19.73 -21.61
N GLU A 139 -11.04 18.80 -22.06
CA GLU A 139 -11.21 18.53 -23.49
C GLU A 139 -11.79 19.74 -24.22
N TRP A 140 -12.77 20.42 -23.61
CA TRP A 140 -13.36 21.62 -24.17
C TRP A 140 -12.34 22.78 -24.31
N LEU A 141 -11.56 23.07 -23.27
CA LEU A 141 -10.57 24.15 -23.31
C LEU A 141 -9.47 23.87 -24.35
N ARG A 142 -9.06 22.61 -24.51
CA ARG A 142 -8.13 22.19 -25.58
C ARG A 142 -8.69 22.46 -26.97
N ARG A 143 -9.97 22.15 -27.21
CA ARG A 143 -10.63 22.46 -28.49
C ARG A 143 -10.67 23.96 -28.75
N MET A 144 -10.96 24.78 -27.73
CA MET A 144 -10.99 26.23 -27.87
C MET A 144 -9.61 26.82 -28.13
N HIS A 145 -8.58 26.32 -27.43
CA HIS A 145 -7.19 26.70 -27.69
C HIS A 145 -6.80 26.37 -29.14
N ALA A 146 -7.08 25.15 -29.61
CA ALA A 146 -6.82 24.74 -30.99
C ALA A 146 -7.60 25.55 -32.04
N ALA A 147 -8.77 26.10 -31.68
CA ALA A 147 -9.55 27.02 -32.50
C ALA A 147 -9.02 28.47 -32.46
N GLY A 148 -7.85 28.72 -31.85
CA GLY A 148 -7.20 30.02 -31.78
C GLY A 148 -7.77 30.96 -30.71
N ARG A 149 -8.52 30.44 -29.73
CA ARG A 149 -8.97 31.24 -28.58
C ARG A 149 -7.84 31.38 -27.57
N LYS A 150 -7.69 32.58 -27.00
CA LYS A 150 -6.77 32.83 -25.88
C LYS A 150 -7.33 32.19 -24.62
N ILE A 151 -6.58 31.27 -24.00
CA ILE A 151 -6.99 30.55 -22.78
C ILE A 151 -6.19 31.04 -21.58
N LEU A 152 -6.89 31.58 -20.58
CA LEU A 152 -6.29 32.14 -19.37
C LEU A 152 -6.80 31.41 -18.13
N VAL A 153 -5.96 31.23 -17.12
CA VAL A 153 -6.37 30.72 -15.80
C VAL A 153 -6.14 31.81 -14.75
N LEU A 154 -7.18 32.17 -14.01
CA LEU A 154 -7.14 33.18 -12.94
C LEU A 154 -7.58 32.54 -11.62
N SER A 155 -6.70 32.53 -10.61
CA SER A 155 -7.02 31.95 -9.30
C SER A 155 -6.72 32.92 -8.15
N ASP A 156 -7.67 33.01 -7.22
CA ASP A 156 -7.53 33.78 -5.98
C ASP A 156 -6.99 32.85 -4.88
N VAL A 157 -5.67 32.80 -4.73
CA VAL A 157 -4.98 31.86 -3.83
C VAL A 157 -3.60 32.39 -3.45
N TYR A 158 -3.10 31.98 -2.29
CA TYR A 158 -1.77 32.36 -1.80
C TYR A 158 -0.59 31.78 -2.61
N LEU A 159 -0.85 30.91 -3.58
CA LEU A 159 0.15 30.27 -4.43
C LEU A 159 0.45 31.14 -5.67
N PRO A 160 1.72 31.49 -5.95
CA PRO A 160 2.08 32.24 -7.15
C PRO A 160 1.80 31.44 -8.43
N ALA A 161 1.72 32.14 -9.57
CA ALA A 161 1.40 31.58 -10.87
C ALA A 161 2.36 30.45 -11.29
N GLU A 162 3.64 30.51 -10.91
CA GLU A 162 4.61 29.44 -11.15
C GLU A 162 4.17 28.12 -10.48
N HIS A 163 3.71 28.17 -9.24
CA HIS A 163 3.23 27.00 -8.51
C HIS A 163 1.95 26.45 -9.14
N LEU A 164 1.03 27.33 -9.54
CA LEU A 164 -0.20 26.93 -10.23
C LEU A 164 0.08 26.28 -11.59
N ARG A 165 1.08 26.75 -12.33
CA ARG A 165 1.54 26.11 -13.58
C ARG A 165 2.02 24.69 -13.34
N ARG A 166 2.77 24.43 -12.27
CA ARG A 166 3.19 23.06 -11.89
C ARG A 166 1.99 22.15 -11.60
N LEU A 167 0.96 22.66 -10.91
CA LEU A 167 -0.27 21.89 -10.66
C LEU A 167 -1.03 21.58 -11.96
N ILE A 168 -1.13 22.55 -12.86
CA ILE A 168 -1.78 22.40 -14.18
C ILE A 168 -0.98 21.43 -15.09
N GLU A 169 0.34 21.49 -15.03
CA GLU A 169 1.24 20.57 -15.74
C GLU A 169 1.07 19.14 -15.24
N GLY A 170 1.07 18.94 -13.91
CA GLY A 170 0.81 17.64 -13.28
C GLY A 170 -0.58 17.08 -13.60
N ALA A 171 -1.57 17.95 -13.76
CA ALA A 171 -2.91 17.59 -14.22
C ALA A 171 -3.01 17.39 -15.74
N GLY A 172 -1.93 17.68 -16.49
CA GLY A 172 -1.75 17.31 -17.88
C GLY A 172 -2.39 18.23 -18.90
N PHE A 173 -2.64 19.51 -18.60
CA PHE A 173 -3.28 20.43 -19.57
C PHE A 173 -2.64 21.82 -19.69
N LEU A 174 -1.38 21.97 -19.24
CA LEU A 174 -0.65 23.24 -19.37
C LEU A 174 -0.42 23.63 -20.85
N ASP A 175 -0.33 22.65 -21.73
CA ASP A 175 -0.16 22.82 -23.18
C ASP A 175 -1.30 23.60 -23.85
N ALA A 176 -2.47 23.66 -23.22
CA ALA A 176 -3.64 24.37 -23.72
C ALA A 176 -3.96 25.65 -22.94
N VAL A 177 -3.01 26.14 -22.14
CA VAL A 177 -3.15 27.35 -21.32
C VAL A 177 -2.10 28.37 -21.73
N ASP A 178 -2.54 29.52 -22.26
CA ASP A 178 -1.64 30.58 -22.66
C ASP A 178 -0.97 31.28 -21.47
N SER A 179 -1.72 31.52 -20.40
CA SER A 179 -1.22 32.24 -19.23
C SER A 179 -1.97 31.88 -17.95
N VAL A 180 -1.23 31.89 -16.85
CA VAL A 180 -1.75 31.64 -15.50
C VAL A 180 -1.51 32.89 -14.68
N ILE A 181 -2.55 33.38 -14.02
CA ILE A 181 -2.55 34.59 -13.22
C ILE A 181 -3.00 34.22 -11.81
N SER A 182 -2.19 34.61 -10.82
CA SER A 182 -2.49 34.41 -9.41
C SER A 182 -2.66 35.74 -8.69
N SER A 183 -3.64 35.82 -7.79
CA SER A 183 -3.78 36.97 -6.90
C SER A 183 -2.59 37.15 -5.96
N ALA A 184 -1.82 36.09 -5.66
CA ALA A 184 -0.60 36.18 -4.86
C ALA A 184 0.54 36.98 -5.55
N ASP A 185 0.58 37.02 -6.88
CA ASP A 185 1.59 37.79 -7.62
C ASP A 185 1.14 39.22 -7.90
N SER A 186 -0.16 39.40 -8.19
CA SER A 186 -0.71 40.72 -8.53
C SER A 186 -1.16 41.52 -7.31
N PHE A 187 -1.42 40.87 -6.18
CA PHE A 187 -2.17 41.40 -5.03
C PHE A 187 -3.57 41.92 -5.40
N LEU A 188 -4.11 41.45 -6.52
CA LEU A 188 -5.43 41.81 -7.06
C LEU A 188 -6.25 40.55 -7.28
N ALA A 189 -7.35 40.43 -6.53
CA ALA A 189 -8.24 39.27 -6.57
C ALA A 189 -9.41 39.46 -7.55
N LYS A 190 -9.98 38.36 -8.05
CA LYS A 190 -11.26 38.36 -8.77
C LYS A 190 -12.40 38.80 -7.86
N ALA A 191 -12.34 38.45 -6.58
CA ALA A 191 -13.33 38.85 -5.58
C ALA A 191 -13.53 40.38 -5.49
N SER A 192 -12.47 41.18 -5.73
CA SER A 192 -12.56 42.64 -5.78
C SER A 192 -12.91 43.19 -7.16
N GLY A 193 -12.85 42.34 -8.19
CA GLY A 193 -13.06 42.68 -9.61
C GLY A 193 -11.81 43.25 -10.29
N LYS A 194 -10.76 43.62 -9.54
CA LYS A 194 -9.57 44.27 -10.08
C LYS A 194 -8.70 43.36 -10.94
N ALA A 195 -8.73 42.05 -10.67
CA ALA A 195 -8.01 41.08 -11.49
C ALA A 195 -8.45 41.11 -12.97
N PHE A 196 -9.74 41.33 -13.25
CA PHE A 196 -10.23 41.39 -14.63
C PHE A 196 -9.71 42.62 -15.38
N GLN A 197 -9.60 43.76 -14.70
CA GLN A 197 -9.01 44.98 -15.27
C GLN A 197 -7.53 44.78 -15.60
N LEU A 198 -6.76 44.24 -14.66
CA LEU A 198 -5.34 43.94 -14.86
C LEU A 198 -5.13 43.05 -16.10
N VAL A 199 -5.91 41.96 -16.19
CA VAL A 199 -5.81 41.00 -17.31
C VAL A 199 -6.27 41.64 -18.62
N GLN A 200 -7.30 42.50 -18.60
CA GLN A 200 -7.71 43.24 -19.79
C GLN A 200 -6.58 44.12 -20.33
N GLU A 201 -5.94 44.90 -19.45
CA GLU A 201 -4.87 45.83 -19.82
C GLU A 201 -3.62 45.08 -20.30
N GLN A 202 -3.24 43.99 -19.61
CA GLN A 202 -2.06 43.20 -19.92
C GLN A 202 -2.15 42.49 -21.27
N TYR A 203 -3.32 41.97 -21.64
CA TYR A 203 -3.51 41.16 -22.84
C TYR A 203 -4.33 41.85 -23.94
N GLY A 204 -4.75 43.11 -23.73
CA GLY A 204 -5.51 43.88 -24.71
C GLY A 204 -6.87 43.26 -25.05
N LEU A 205 -7.57 42.70 -24.06
CA LEU A 205 -8.80 41.94 -24.30
C LEU A 205 -10.03 42.84 -24.48
N ASP A 206 -10.90 42.46 -25.42
CA ASP A 206 -12.24 43.02 -25.55
C ASP A 206 -13.20 42.35 -24.55
N ARG A 207 -13.79 43.16 -23.68
CA ARG A 207 -14.75 42.71 -22.65
C ARG A 207 -15.95 41.98 -23.26
N ALA A 208 -16.47 42.46 -24.39
CA ALA A 208 -17.66 41.88 -25.02
C ALA A 208 -17.39 40.51 -25.67
N ALA A 209 -16.13 40.25 -26.01
CA ALA A 209 -15.62 39.01 -26.60
C ALA A 209 -14.83 38.16 -25.59
N TRP A 210 -15.01 38.40 -24.29
CA TRP A 210 -14.34 37.65 -23.23
C TRP A 210 -15.36 36.92 -22.34
N LEU A 211 -15.18 35.60 -22.25
CA LEU A 211 -15.93 34.71 -21.38
C LEU A 211 -15.09 34.34 -20.15
N HIS A 212 -15.69 34.43 -18.97
CA HIS A 212 -15.13 33.86 -17.74
C HIS A 212 -15.96 32.66 -17.25
N ILE A 213 -15.29 31.62 -16.76
CA ILE A 213 -15.92 30.41 -16.21
C ILE A 213 -15.33 30.12 -14.82
N GLY A 214 -16.16 29.94 -13.81
CA GLY A 214 -15.71 29.55 -12.47
C GLY A 214 -16.80 28.86 -11.65
N ASP A 215 -16.58 28.64 -10.36
CA ASP A 215 -17.52 27.95 -9.47
C ASP A 215 -18.19 28.91 -8.47
N ASN A 216 -17.57 30.05 -8.19
CA ASN A 216 -18.02 30.98 -7.17
C ASN A 216 -18.98 32.04 -7.77
N PRO A 217 -20.26 32.11 -7.31
CA PRO A 217 -21.23 33.07 -7.84
C PRO A 217 -20.84 34.53 -7.70
N HIS A 218 -20.01 34.87 -6.71
CA HIS A 218 -19.56 36.24 -6.46
C HIS A 218 -18.32 36.58 -7.31
N SER A 219 -17.19 35.89 -7.10
CA SER A 219 -15.93 36.22 -7.78
C SER A 219 -15.90 35.83 -9.26
N ASP A 220 -16.63 34.79 -9.66
CA ASP A 220 -16.63 34.28 -11.04
C ASP A 220 -17.96 34.51 -11.76
N GLY A 221 -18.98 35.01 -11.06
CA GLY A 221 -20.29 35.35 -11.63
C GLY A 221 -20.55 36.85 -11.62
N LEU A 222 -20.81 37.41 -10.43
CA LEU A 222 -21.19 38.81 -10.24
C LEU A 222 -20.08 39.79 -10.65
N LYS A 223 -18.85 39.60 -10.15
CA LYS A 223 -17.72 40.51 -10.43
C LYS A 223 -17.35 40.62 -11.92
N PRO A 224 -17.20 39.52 -12.67
CA PRO A 224 -16.96 39.61 -14.11
C PRO A 224 -18.16 40.21 -14.85
N ALA A 225 -19.39 39.92 -14.42
CA ALA A 225 -20.60 40.53 -14.98
C ALA A 225 -20.66 42.06 -14.78
N GLU A 226 -20.30 42.56 -13.59
CA GLU A 226 -20.19 43.99 -13.27
C GLU A 226 -19.10 44.67 -14.12
N PHE A 227 -18.02 43.94 -14.42
CA PHE A 227 -16.94 44.41 -15.29
C PHE A 227 -17.31 44.43 -16.78
N GLY A 228 -18.44 43.81 -17.16
CA GLY A 228 -18.94 43.74 -18.53
C GLY A 228 -18.55 42.47 -19.29
N LEU A 229 -18.07 41.44 -18.60
CA LEU A 229 -17.77 40.13 -19.19
C LEU A 229 -19.02 39.25 -19.22
N ARG A 230 -18.98 38.24 -20.10
CA ARG A 230 -19.90 37.11 -19.99
C ARG A 230 -19.35 36.14 -18.96
N ALA A 231 -20.20 35.65 -18.06
CA ALA A 231 -19.77 34.73 -17.02
C ALA A 231 -20.66 33.49 -16.92
N LEU A 232 -20.03 32.33 -16.74
CA LEU A 232 -20.69 31.06 -16.46
C LEU A 232 -20.20 30.52 -15.11
N VAL A 233 -21.14 30.17 -14.24
CA VAL A 233 -20.83 29.67 -12.90
C VAL A 233 -21.27 28.22 -12.77
N LEU A 234 -20.34 27.31 -12.48
CA LEU A 234 -20.60 25.90 -12.24
C LEU A 234 -21.02 25.66 -10.78
N ARG A 235 -22.23 25.12 -10.58
CA ARG A 235 -22.71 24.65 -9.28
C ARG A 235 -23.08 23.18 -9.34
N ASP A 236 -22.04 22.35 -9.38
CA ASP A 236 -22.18 20.90 -9.44
C ASP A 236 -22.74 20.32 -8.13
N ALA A 237 -24.01 19.89 -8.18
CA ALA A 237 -24.70 19.33 -7.02
C ALA A 237 -24.10 17.98 -6.56
N GLY A 238 -23.62 17.17 -7.49
CA GLY A 238 -23.01 15.87 -7.19
C GLY A 238 -21.69 16.05 -6.46
N GLU A 239 -20.86 16.96 -6.95
CA GLU A 239 -19.59 17.31 -6.31
C GLU A 239 -19.79 17.94 -4.93
N LYS A 240 -20.78 18.84 -4.79
CA LYS A 240 -21.17 19.40 -3.49
C LYS A 240 -21.60 18.30 -2.50
N GLN A 241 -22.36 17.31 -2.95
CA GLN A 241 -22.76 16.17 -2.12
C GLN A 241 -21.55 15.33 -1.71
N ARG A 242 -20.63 15.05 -2.63
CA ARG A 242 -19.40 14.31 -2.37
C ARG A 242 -18.54 14.99 -1.31
N LYS A 243 -18.25 16.29 -1.47
CA LYS A 243 -17.51 17.08 -0.45
C LYS A 243 -18.24 17.11 0.89
N SER A 244 -19.57 17.15 0.89
CA SER A 244 -20.34 17.12 2.14
C SER A 244 -20.23 15.77 2.87
N LEU A 245 -20.13 14.66 2.12
CA LEU A 245 -19.91 13.33 2.69
C LEU A 245 -18.49 13.17 3.21
N GLU A 246 -17.49 13.58 2.45
CA GLU A 246 -16.08 13.52 2.88
C GLU A 246 -15.86 14.43 4.11
N LYS A 247 -16.39 15.67 4.14
CA LYS A 247 -16.39 16.54 5.34
C LYS A 247 -16.97 15.84 6.56
N ARG A 248 -18.06 15.09 6.39
CA ARG A 248 -18.69 14.35 7.48
C ARG A 248 -17.78 13.24 8.00
N TYR A 249 -17.16 12.47 7.10
CA TYR A 249 -16.23 11.41 7.47
C TYR A 249 -15.01 11.96 8.19
N TYR A 250 -14.41 13.04 7.67
CA TYR A 250 -13.33 13.75 8.34
C TYR A 250 -13.74 14.21 9.75
N LYS A 251 -14.87 14.90 9.91
CA LYS A 251 -15.34 15.35 11.24
C LYS A 251 -15.60 14.19 12.21
N TYR A 252 -16.11 13.06 11.73
CA TYR A 252 -16.26 11.87 12.58
C TYR A 252 -14.92 11.23 12.94
N SER A 253 -13.93 11.26 12.03
CA SER A 253 -12.60 10.69 12.23
C SER A 253 -11.84 11.33 13.40
N LEU A 254 -12.14 12.60 13.71
CA LEU A 254 -11.53 13.33 14.83
C LEU A 254 -11.83 12.68 16.19
N GLY A 255 -13.03 12.09 16.36
CA GLY A 255 -13.45 11.48 17.63
C GLY A 255 -13.70 9.97 17.57
N GLN A 256 -13.83 9.38 16.38
CA GLN A 256 -14.23 7.99 16.21
C GLN A 256 -13.24 7.24 15.29
N PRO A 257 -12.42 6.32 15.82
CA PRO A 257 -11.35 5.64 15.06
C PRO A 257 -11.82 4.93 13.78
N PHE A 258 -13.03 4.35 13.77
CA PHE A 258 -13.59 3.71 12.58
C PHE A 258 -13.60 4.61 11.34
N TRP A 259 -13.90 5.90 11.54
CA TRP A 259 -14.02 6.84 10.44
C TRP A 259 -12.66 7.28 9.89
N ARG A 260 -11.55 7.11 10.60
CA ARG A 260 -10.19 7.45 10.11
C ARG A 260 -9.84 6.66 8.86
N GLY A 261 -10.04 5.34 8.87
CA GLY A 261 -9.82 4.51 7.69
C GLY A 261 -10.88 4.69 6.59
N ARG A 262 -12.14 4.97 6.96
CA ARG A 262 -13.19 5.27 5.98
C ARG A 262 -12.94 6.58 5.23
N ASP A 263 -12.45 7.59 5.94
CA ASP A 263 -12.10 8.91 5.43
C ASP A 263 -10.91 8.81 4.48
N LEU A 264 -9.83 8.14 4.90
CA LEU A 264 -8.69 7.83 4.03
C LEU A 264 -9.14 7.13 2.74
N GLN A 265 -9.98 6.09 2.86
CA GLN A 265 -10.48 5.41 1.68
C GLN A 265 -11.36 6.30 0.81
N GLN A 266 -12.09 7.28 1.39
CA GLN A 266 -12.88 8.24 0.62
C GLN A 266 -11.99 9.08 -0.30
N LEU A 267 -10.83 9.54 0.19
CA LEU A 267 -9.86 10.29 -0.62
C LEU A 267 -9.28 9.42 -1.73
N CYS A 268 -9.11 8.12 -1.49
CA CYS A 268 -8.56 7.19 -2.47
C CYS A 268 -9.53 6.83 -3.63
N LEU A 269 -10.82 7.16 -3.55
CA LEU A 269 -11.77 6.78 -4.60
C LEU A 269 -11.50 7.56 -5.91
N PRO A 270 -11.63 6.91 -7.08
CA PRO A 270 -11.47 7.60 -8.37
C PRO A 270 -12.54 8.68 -8.55
N LEU A 271 -12.14 9.85 -9.06
CA LEU A 271 -13.03 10.97 -9.38
C LEU A 271 -12.99 11.28 -10.88
N GLU A 272 -14.07 11.85 -11.42
CA GLU A 272 -14.22 12.29 -12.82
C GLU A 272 -13.32 11.60 -13.86
N ALA A 273 -12.20 12.24 -14.26
CA ALA A 273 -11.26 11.77 -15.29
C ALA A 273 -10.70 10.37 -15.02
N GLU A 274 -10.74 9.91 -13.78
CA GLU A 274 -10.22 8.62 -13.33
C GLU A 274 -11.28 7.51 -13.31
N ASN A 275 -12.56 7.85 -13.48
CA ASN A 275 -13.67 6.89 -13.50
C ASN A 275 -13.76 6.16 -14.85
N VAL A 276 -12.67 5.47 -15.21
CA VAL A 276 -12.57 4.66 -16.42
C VAL A 276 -13.03 3.21 -16.16
N PRO A 277 -13.64 2.53 -17.15
CA PRO A 277 -13.97 1.12 -17.03
C PRO A 277 -12.74 0.26 -16.73
N ARG A 278 -12.83 -0.61 -15.72
CA ARG A 278 -11.74 -1.51 -15.29
C ARG A 278 -12.27 -2.92 -15.00
N PRO A 279 -11.46 -3.97 -15.21
CA PRO A 279 -11.86 -5.35 -14.94
C PRO A 279 -12.17 -5.56 -13.45
N PHE A 280 -12.90 -6.62 -13.14
CA PHE A 280 -13.30 -6.92 -11.75
C PHE A 280 -12.10 -7.07 -10.81
N LEU A 281 -11.07 -7.81 -11.22
CA LEU A 281 -9.88 -8.05 -10.40
C LEU A 281 -9.15 -6.74 -10.08
N TYR A 282 -8.95 -5.86 -11.07
CA TYR A 282 -8.42 -4.52 -10.84
C TYR A 282 -9.21 -3.76 -9.77
N ARG A 283 -10.53 -3.70 -9.91
CA ARG A 283 -11.37 -2.97 -8.94
C ARG A 283 -11.32 -3.58 -7.55
N TYR A 284 -11.22 -4.91 -7.45
CA TYR A 284 -11.08 -5.59 -6.17
C TYR A 284 -9.72 -5.30 -5.53
N GLY A 285 -8.64 -5.36 -6.32
CA GLY A 285 -7.29 -5.01 -5.90
C GLY A 285 -7.22 -3.58 -5.39
N PHE A 286 -7.79 -2.65 -6.15
CA PHE A 286 -7.85 -1.23 -5.84
C PHE A 286 -8.68 -0.91 -4.58
N LEU A 287 -9.91 -1.42 -4.49
CA LEU A 287 -10.85 -1.01 -3.43
C LEU A 287 -10.70 -1.82 -2.14
N VAL A 288 -10.16 -3.04 -2.20
CA VAL A 288 -10.13 -3.96 -1.05
C VAL A 288 -8.71 -4.27 -0.62
N LEU A 289 -7.85 -4.74 -1.53
CA LEU A 289 -6.51 -5.22 -1.15
C LEU A 289 -5.51 -4.08 -0.97
N ALA A 290 -5.58 -3.02 -1.78
CA ALA A 290 -4.72 -1.86 -1.67
C ALA A 290 -4.72 -1.24 -0.26
N PRO A 291 -5.88 -0.88 0.36
CA PRO A 291 -5.86 -0.31 1.70
C PRO A 291 -5.36 -1.29 2.77
N LEU A 292 -5.54 -2.62 2.60
CA LEU A 292 -5.03 -3.62 3.54
C LEU A 292 -3.50 -3.76 3.45
N LEU A 293 -2.97 -3.91 2.24
CA LEU A 293 -1.54 -4.11 2.00
C LEU A 293 -0.74 -2.81 2.21
N ALA A 294 -1.28 -1.66 1.81
CA ALA A 294 -0.65 -0.37 2.04
C ALA A 294 -0.57 -0.05 3.54
N ALA A 295 -1.65 -0.27 4.30
CA ALA A 295 -1.63 -0.08 5.75
C ALA A 295 -0.67 -1.06 6.45
N PHE A 296 -0.54 -2.29 5.94
CA PHE A 296 0.45 -3.23 6.44
C PHE A 296 1.88 -2.72 6.24
N VAL A 297 2.25 -2.32 5.02
CA VAL A 297 3.59 -1.81 4.72
C VAL A 297 3.86 -0.49 5.46
N GLN A 298 2.84 0.36 5.62
CA GLN A 298 2.92 1.53 6.49
C GLN A 298 3.24 1.11 7.95
N GLY A 299 2.57 0.09 8.48
CA GLY A 299 2.87 -0.43 9.81
C GLY A 299 4.29 -0.99 9.94
N VAL A 300 4.82 -1.63 8.89
CA VAL A 300 6.23 -2.06 8.85
C VAL A 300 7.16 -0.85 8.93
N LEU A 301 6.88 0.22 8.17
CA LEU A 301 7.64 1.46 8.21
C LEU A 301 7.61 2.10 9.61
N GLU A 302 6.42 2.22 10.20
CA GLU A 302 6.22 2.73 11.57
C GLU A 302 7.06 1.95 12.60
N GLU A 303 7.05 0.62 12.53
CA GLU A 303 7.81 -0.23 13.44
C GLU A 303 9.33 -0.15 13.21
N CYS A 304 9.78 -0.01 11.95
CA CYS A 304 11.19 0.17 11.64
C CYS A 304 11.72 1.51 12.14
N LEU A 305 11.00 2.61 11.89
CA LEU A 305 11.37 3.95 12.37
C LEU A 305 11.38 4.01 13.90
N LYS A 306 10.34 3.45 14.55
CA LYS A 306 10.27 3.38 16.01
C LYS A 306 11.42 2.57 16.63
N SER A 307 11.86 1.52 15.95
CA SER A 307 12.87 0.60 16.45
C SER A 307 14.30 0.94 16.02
N GLY A 308 14.49 1.98 15.19
CA GLY A 308 15.79 2.33 14.61
C GLY A 308 16.37 1.23 13.71
N ILE A 309 15.52 0.47 13.01
CA ILE A 309 15.98 -0.60 12.11
C ILE A 309 16.43 0.04 10.79
N GLY A 310 17.73 -0.09 10.46
CA GLY A 310 18.32 0.48 9.24
C GLY A 310 18.09 -0.35 7.98
N ARG A 311 17.67 -1.62 8.13
CA ARG A 311 17.53 -2.55 7.02
C ARG A 311 16.34 -3.50 7.15
N LEU A 312 15.60 -3.66 6.06
CA LEU A 312 14.51 -4.62 5.93
C LEU A 312 14.67 -5.52 4.71
N TYR A 313 14.19 -6.75 4.85
CA TYR A 313 14.18 -7.76 3.80
C TYR A 313 12.75 -8.20 3.51
N PHE A 314 12.33 -8.06 2.25
CA PHE A 314 11.09 -8.65 1.75
C PHE A 314 11.39 -10.06 1.25
N PHE A 315 10.75 -11.08 1.83
CA PHE A 315 10.97 -12.46 1.43
C PHE A 315 10.45 -12.76 0.03
N SER A 316 11.17 -13.62 -0.70
CA SER A 316 10.80 -13.90 -2.09
C SER A 316 9.44 -14.58 -2.24
N ARG A 317 8.90 -14.53 -3.47
CA ARG A 317 7.50 -14.77 -3.83
C ARG A 317 6.58 -13.64 -3.37
N GLU A 318 6.03 -13.68 -2.16
CA GLU A 318 4.99 -12.74 -1.74
C GLU A 318 5.53 -11.35 -1.36
N GLY A 319 6.81 -11.23 -0.99
CA GLY A 319 7.44 -9.95 -0.69
C GLY A 319 7.66 -9.05 -1.91
N TRP A 320 7.47 -9.55 -3.14
CA TRP A 320 7.73 -8.77 -4.36
C TRP A 320 6.75 -7.61 -4.50
N LEU A 321 5.46 -7.89 -4.28
CA LEU A 321 4.46 -6.83 -4.31
C LEU A 321 4.62 -5.88 -3.11
N LEU A 322 4.98 -6.42 -1.94
CA LEU A 322 5.18 -5.63 -0.72
C LEU A 322 6.35 -4.64 -0.85
N GLU A 323 7.45 -5.05 -1.49
CA GLU A 323 8.59 -4.18 -1.81
C GLU A 323 8.17 -3.05 -2.77
N LYS A 324 7.37 -3.36 -3.80
CA LYS A 324 6.83 -2.33 -4.70
C LYS A 324 5.95 -1.33 -3.95
N ILE A 325 5.11 -1.82 -3.04
CA ILE A 325 4.27 -0.96 -2.19
C ILE A 325 5.17 -0.07 -1.32
N TRP A 326 6.24 -0.62 -0.74
CA TRP A 326 7.20 0.14 0.06
C TRP A 326 7.80 1.31 -0.72
N HIS A 327 8.28 1.07 -1.94
CA HIS A 327 8.86 2.13 -2.78
C HIS A 327 7.86 3.21 -3.21
N LEU A 328 6.57 2.88 -3.30
CA LEU A 328 5.52 3.86 -3.61
C LEU A 328 5.05 4.64 -2.38
N LEU A 329 5.20 4.07 -1.19
CA LEU A 329 4.56 4.58 0.03
C LEU A 329 5.55 5.25 0.98
N ALA A 330 6.67 4.60 1.29
CA ALA A 330 7.59 5.07 2.33
C ALA A 330 8.19 6.47 2.04
N PRO A 331 8.64 6.78 0.81
CA PRO A 331 9.15 8.12 0.49
C PRO A 331 8.10 9.23 0.58
N VAL A 332 6.82 8.90 0.42
CA VAL A 332 5.72 9.88 0.50
C VAL A 332 5.34 10.16 1.95
N LEU A 333 5.36 9.15 2.82
CA LEU A 333 4.98 9.31 4.22
C LEU A 333 6.06 9.98 5.07
N HIS A 334 7.34 9.67 4.82
CA HIS A 334 8.46 10.19 5.59
C HIS A 334 9.61 10.65 4.68
N PRO A 335 9.42 11.69 3.85
CA PRO A 335 10.46 12.18 2.93
C PRO A 335 11.65 12.82 3.63
N ALA A 336 11.52 13.23 4.89
CA ALA A 336 12.58 13.91 5.65
C ALA A 336 13.55 12.96 6.38
N VAL A 337 13.22 11.68 6.49
CA VAL A 337 13.99 10.72 7.30
C VAL A 337 14.80 9.76 6.44
N ALA A 338 15.92 9.29 6.97
CA ALA A 338 16.66 8.20 6.36
C ALA A 338 15.83 6.91 6.45
N LEU A 339 15.19 6.53 5.34
CA LEU A 339 14.39 5.32 5.27
C LEU A 339 15.29 4.08 5.40
N PRO A 340 14.79 3.00 6.04
CA PRO A 340 15.51 1.74 6.07
C PRO A 340 15.79 1.22 4.66
N ARG A 341 16.97 0.64 4.43
CA ARG A 341 17.32 -0.01 3.17
C ARG A 341 16.45 -1.25 2.97
N ALA A 342 15.53 -1.17 2.01
CA ALA A 342 14.74 -2.31 1.57
C ALA A 342 15.55 -3.17 0.59
N SER A 343 15.45 -4.49 0.73
CA SER A 343 16.03 -5.43 -0.22
C SER A 343 15.17 -6.68 -0.36
N TYR A 344 15.12 -7.23 -1.56
CA TYR A 344 14.44 -8.49 -1.85
C TYR A 344 15.34 -9.67 -1.52
N LEU A 345 14.90 -10.55 -0.61
CA LEU A 345 15.68 -11.70 -0.16
C LEU A 345 15.11 -13.00 -0.73
N TYR A 346 15.91 -13.70 -1.54
CA TYR A 346 15.59 -15.00 -2.13
C TYR A 346 15.63 -16.09 -1.05
N VAL A 347 14.45 -16.39 -0.52
CA VAL A 347 14.21 -17.43 0.49
C VAL A 347 12.93 -18.18 0.19
N SER A 348 12.93 -19.47 0.47
CA SER A 348 11.72 -20.29 0.42
C SER A 348 11.76 -21.34 1.51
N ARG A 349 10.59 -21.89 1.85
CA ARG A 349 10.51 -23.01 2.80
C ARG A 349 11.37 -24.20 2.34
N MET A 350 11.40 -24.46 1.03
CA MET A 350 12.16 -25.58 0.43
C MET A 350 13.67 -25.35 0.53
N ALA A 351 14.13 -24.17 0.12
CA ALA A 351 15.55 -23.85 0.08
C ALA A 351 16.18 -23.78 1.49
N LEU A 352 15.41 -23.32 2.48
CA LEU A 352 15.89 -23.16 3.85
C LEU A 352 15.76 -24.42 4.71
N ALA A 353 14.84 -25.35 4.39
CA ALA A 353 14.58 -26.52 5.23
C ALA A 353 15.86 -27.31 5.51
N GLY A 354 16.55 -27.79 4.47
CA GLY A 354 17.83 -28.49 4.61
C GLY A 354 18.90 -27.64 5.29
N ALA A 355 19.13 -26.42 4.79
CA ALA A 355 20.16 -25.51 5.31
C ALA A 355 20.00 -25.22 6.82
N SER A 356 18.77 -25.18 7.34
CA SER A 356 18.49 -24.95 8.77
C SER A 356 19.01 -26.07 9.70
N CYS A 357 19.31 -27.24 9.16
CA CYS A 357 19.75 -28.40 9.92
C CYS A 357 21.27 -28.55 10.03
N ALA A 358 22.06 -27.81 9.25
CA ALA A 358 23.51 -28.03 9.11
C ALA A 358 24.31 -27.94 10.44
N HIS A 359 23.86 -27.11 11.39
CA HIS A 359 24.56 -26.93 12.67
C HIS A 359 23.89 -27.67 13.83
N GLN A 360 22.59 -27.43 14.04
CA GLN A 360 21.85 -28.01 15.17
C GLN A 360 21.29 -29.41 14.89
N GLY A 361 21.23 -29.84 13.62
CA GLY A 361 20.55 -31.05 13.20
C GLY A 361 19.05 -30.84 12.96
N MET A 362 18.32 -31.93 12.73
CA MET A 362 16.87 -31.89 12.55
C MET A 362 16.15 -32.06 13.88
N VAL A 363 15.26 -31.13 14.20
CA VAL A 363 14.40 -31.19 15.39
C VAL A 363 13.00 -31.67 15.03
N GLN A 364 12.31 -32.29 15.99
CA GLN A 364 10.97 -32.84 15.79
C GLN A 364 9.99 -31.80 15.23
N SER A 365 10.01 -30.58 15.76
CA SER A 365 9.09 -29.52 15.32
C SER A 365 9.36 -29.01 13.90
N SER A 366 10.54 -29.27 13.33
CA SER A 366 10.84 -29.02 11.90
C SER A 366 10.28 -30.14 11.03
N ALA A 367 10.38 -31.39 11.49
CA ALA A 367 9.75 -32.53 10.82
C ALA A 367 8.22 -32.49 10.90
N ASP A 368 7.64 -31.99 11.99
CA ASP A 368 6.18 -31.81 12.15
C ASP A 368 5.61 -30.87 11.07
N ILE A 369 6.35 -29.83 10.65
CA ILE A 369 5.96 -28.92 9.56
C ILE A 369 5.74 -29.70 8.25
N VAL A 370 6.58 -30.72 7.96
CA VAL A 370 6.47 -31.54 6.75
C VAL A 370 5.13 -32.26 6.69
N PHE A 371 4.56 -32.69 7.81
CA PHE A 371 3.32 -33.47 7.78
C PHE A 371 2.05 -32.61 7.92
N LEU A 372 2.18 -31.27 7.89
CA LEU A 372 1.04 -30.36 7.84
C LEU A 372 0.28 -30.42 6.50
N PRO A 373 0.92 -30.45 5.31
CA PRO A 373 0.21 -30.68 4.05
C PRO A 373 -0.38 -32.08 4.00
N ALA A 374 -1.62 -32.19 3.49
CA ALA A 374 -2.33 -33.47 3.43
C ALA A 374 -1.77 -34.47 2.41
N GLY A 375 -0.88 -34.01 1.51
CA GLY A 375 -0.22 -34.86 0.52
C GLY A 375 1.02 -35.59 1.05
N ASN A 376 1.50 -35.26 2.25
CA ASN A 376 2.71 -35.86 2.84
C ASN A 376 2.38 -37.01 3.79
N ARG A 377 3.09 -38.12 3.60
CA ARG A 377 2.77 -39.42 4.18
C ARG A 377 3.91 -40.02 5.00
N ASP A 378 5.14 -40.03 4.49
CA ASP A 378 6.22 -40.90 4.98
C ASP A 378 7.60 -40.21 5.02
N PHE A 379 8.67 -40.98 5.27
CA PHE A 379 10.03 -40.44 5.41
C PHE A 379 10.57 -39.88 4.09
N ARG A 380 10.12 -40.39 2.94
CA ARG A 380 10.55 -39.89 1.63
C ARG A 380 10.08 -38.47 1.38
N ASP A 381 8.88 -38.12 1.87
CA ASP A 381 8.38 -36.75 1.82
C ASP A 381 9.24 -35.80 2.66
N LEU A 382 9.76 -36.27 3.80
CA LEU A 382 10.70 -35.51 4.62
C LEU A 382 12.05 -35.34 3.93
N CYS A 383 12.61 -36.41 3.35
CA CYS A 383 13.83 -36.33 2.56
C CYS A 383 13.69 -35.36 1.39
N ARG A 384 12.57 -35.39 0.66
CA ARG A 384 12.29 -34.45 -0.43
C ARG A 384 12.29 -33.00 0.04
N VAL A 385 11.62 -32.70 1.15
CA VAL A 385 11.52 -31.32 1.66
C VAL A 385 12.85 -30.79 2.19
N PHE A 386 13.65 -31.63 2.84
CA PHE A 386 14.96 -31.25 3.39
C PHE A 386 16.12 -31.46 2.41
N ALA A 387 15.84 -31.90 1.17
CA ALA A 387 16.83 -32.26 0.16
C ALA A 387 17.86 -33.29 0.66
N LEU A 388 17.38 -34.35 1.31
CA LEU A 388 18.18 -35.44 1.85
C LEU A 388 18.12 -36.69 0.95
N ASP A 389 19.22 -37.41 0.85
CA ASP A 389 19.25 -38.77 0.31
C ASP A 389 18.74 -39.75 1.39
N PRO A 390 17.66 -40.52 1.13
CA PRO A 390 17.14 -41.48 2.10
C PRO A 390 18.06 -42.68 2.36
N ALA A 391 18.92 -43.06 1.40
CA ALA A 391 19.66 -44.32 1.48
C ALA A 391 20.58 -44.43 2.72
N PRO A 392 21.36 -43.40 3.12
CA PRO A 392 22.14 -43.42 4.36
C PRO A 392 21.31 -43.56 5.64
N PHE A 393 20.01 -43.24 5.61
CA PHE A 393 19.14 -43.30 6.79
C PHE A 393 18.50 -44.67 7.03
N ALA A 394 18.57 -45.60 6.06
CA ALA A 394 17.95 -46.93 6.17
C ALA A 394 18.34 -47.71 7.45
N PRO A 395 19.61 -47.73 7.90
CA PRO A 395 19.99 -48.40 9.16
C PRO A 395 19.38 -47.72 10.40
N HIS A 396 19.18 -46.41 10.37
CA HIS A 396 18.57 -45.65 11.47
C HIS A 396 17.08 -45.97 11.59
N LEU A 397 16.38 -45.99 10.46
CA LEU A 397 14.97 -46.39 10.37
C LEU A 397 14.78 -47.83 10.86
N ALA A 398 15.60 -48.76 10.37
CA ALA A 398 15.52 -50.17 10.73
C ALA A 398 15.69 -50.41 12.24
N ARG A 399 16.60 -49.68 12.90
CA ARG A 399 16.79 -49.74 14.37
C ARG A 399 15.54 -49.34 15.16
N GLN A 400 14.70 -48.48 14.59
CA GLN A 400 13.41 -48.09 15.19
C GLN A 400 12.24 -48.94 14.68
N GLY A 401 12.50 -49.98 13.88
CA GLY A 401 11.47 -50.81 13.26
C GLY A 401 10.63 -50.05 12.23
N LEU A 402 11.25 -49.11 11.51
CA LEU A 402 10.63 -48.30 10.46
C LEU A 402 11.29 -48.60 9.12
N ALA A 403 10.53 -48.36 8.05
CA ALA A 403 10.98 -48.29 6.66
C ALA A 403 10.68 -46.91 6.09
N GLU A 404 11.30 -46.55 4.96
CA GLU A 404 11.12 -45.23 4.33
C GLU A 404 9.66 -44.89 3.98
N ASP A 405 8.86 -45.90 3.62
CA ASP A 405 7.45 -45.79 3.21
C ASP A 405 6.45 -46.02 4.35
N THR A 406 6.97 -46.13 5.58
CA THR A 406 6.14 -46.25 6.79
C THR A 406 5.27 -45.02 6.93
N VAL A 407 3.98 -45.21 7.19
CA VAL A 407 3.00 -44.12 7.28
C VAL A 407 3.23 -43.34 8.58
N LEU A 408 3.61 -42.07 8.46
CA LEU A 408 3.93 -41.15 9.56
C LEU A 408 2.90 -40.04 9.78
N SER A 409 1.89 -39.95 8.90
CA SER A 409 0.83 -38.93 8.92
C SER A 409 -0.54 -39.57 9.14
N ASP A 410 -1.32 -39.01 10.07
CA ASP A 410 -2.66 -39.47 10.46
C ASP A 410 -3.72 -39.30 9.37
N LYS A 411 -3.38 -38.57 8.30
CA LYS A 411 -4.24 -38.31 7.13
C LYS A 411 -4.28 -39.48 6.14
N HIS A 412 -3.42 -40.49 6.31
CA HIS A 412 -3.30 -41.61 5.38
C HIS A 412 -3.65 -42.95 6.04
N LYS A 413 -4.13 -43.90 5.23
CA LYS A 413 -4.47 -45.25 5.68
C LYS A 413 -3.20 -45.97 6.14
N GLY A 414 -3.28 -46.69 7.26
CA GLY A 414 -2.15 -47.42 7.83
C GLY A 414 -1.32 -46.61 8.83
N TYR A 415 -1.75 -45.40 9.18
CA TYR A 415 -1.15 -44.64 10.28
C TYR A 415 -1.27 -45.39 11.61
N ALA A 416 -0.16 -45.45 12.34
CA ALA A 416 -0.12 -45.90 13.72
C ALA A 416 0.65 -44.88 14.56
N LEU A 417 0.08 -44.47 15.69
CA LEU A 417 0.72 -43.51 16.61
C LEU A 417 2.11 -43.99 17.06
N GLU A 418 2.28 -45.29 17.20
CA GLU A 418 3.56 -45.92 17.55
C GLU A 418 4.65 -45.68 16.50
N ASN A 419 4.30 -45.69 15.20
CA ASN A 419 5.24 -45.36 14.13
C ASN A 419 5.70 -43.91 14.23
N ARG A 420 4.78 -42.99 14.56
CA ARG A 420 5.14 -41.57 14.79
C ARG A 420 6.06 -41.41 15.99
N ARG A 421 5.82 -42.15 17.08
CA ARG A 421 6.69 -42.13 18.28
C ARG A 421 8.09 -42.65 17.98
N ARG A 422 8.19 -43.79 17.30
CA ARG A 422 9.46 -44.38 16.83
C ARG A 422 10.22 -43.44 15.91
N PHE A 423 9.51 -42.77 15.00
CA PHE A 423 10.10 -41.78 14.12
C PHE A 423 10.69 -40.61 14.91
N ASN A 424 9.99 -40.13 15.94
CA ASN A 424 10.50 -39.06 16.80
C ASN A 424 11.75 -39.45 17.61
N LEU A 425 12.00 -40.75 17.84
CA LEU A 425 13.23 -41.21 18.50
C LEU A 425 14.48 -41.01 17.63
N LEU A 426 14.34 -40.94 16.30
CA LEU A 426 15.47 -40.68 15.39
C LEU A 426 16.14 -39.35 15.69
N PHE A 427 15.38 -38.33 16.11
CA PHE A 427 15.93 -37.01 16.43
C PHE A 427 16.83 -37.02 17.67
N ARG A 428 16.85 -38.11 18.45
CA ARG A 428 17.74 -38.31 19.60
C ARG A 428 18.98 -39.14 19.26
N ASP A 429 19.04 -39.74 18.08
CA ASP A 429 20.19 -40.54 17.62
C ASP A 429 21.32 -39.61 17.12
N PRO A 430 22.49 -39.56 17.78
CA PRO A 430 23.60 -38.70 17.34
C PRO A 430 24.06 -39.00 15.92
N LEU A 431 24.08 -40.28 15.51
CA LEU A 431 24.53 -40.67 14.18
C LEU A 431 23.54 -40.22 13.09
N PHE A 432 22.24 -40.24 13.39
CA PHE A 432 21.22 -39.67 12.51
C PHE A 432 21.44 -38.17 12.33
N GLN A 433 21.74 -37.46 13.43
CA GLN A 433 21.98 -36.02 13.39
C GLN A 433 23.26 -35.67 12.63
N GLU A 434 24.35 -36.43 12.82
CA GLU A 434 25.60 -36.26 12.07
C GLU A 434 25.37 -36.41 10.58
N GLU A 435 24.60 -37.42 10.16
CA GLU A 435 24.30 -37.62 8.73
C GLU A 435 23.43 -36.50 8.15
N VAL A 436 22.42 -36.03 8.88
CA VAL A 436 21.65 -34.84 8.47
C VAL A 436 22.55 -33.62 8.29
N LYS A 437 23.43 -33.33 9.28
CA LYS A 437 24.36 -32.20 9.21
C LYS A 437 25.31 -32.33 8.02
N ARG A 438 25.84 -33.53 7.78
CA ARG A 438 26.74 -33.82 6.66
C ARG A 438 26.08 -33.51 5.31
N GLN A 439 24.86 -33.99 5.09
CA GLN A 439 24.14 -33.77 3.81
C GLN A 439 23.73 -32.31 3.58
N THR A 440 23.57 -31.52 4.66
CA THR A 440 23.07 -30.15 4.61
C THR A 440 24.15 -29.07 4.74
N ALA A 441 25.40 -29.46 4.97
CA ALA A 441 26.51 -28.53 5.18
C ALA A 441 26.75 -27.60 3.98
N ASP A 442 26.79 -28.14 2.77
CA ASP A 442 27.09 -27.37 1.56
C ASP A 442 25.98 -26.35 1.23
N SER A 443 24.72 -26.73 1.41
CA SER A 443 23.58 -25.84 1.17
C SER A 443 23.53 -24.70 2.20
N ASN A 444 23.88 -24.98 3.46
CA ASN A 444 24.04 -23.93 4.46
C ASN A 444 25.21 -23.00 4.12
N LEU A 445 26.38 -23.53 3.75
CA LEU A 445 27.53 -22.70 3.39
C LEU A 445 27.22 -21.80 2.18
N ALA A 446 26.48 -22.31 1.19
CA ALA A 446 26.02 -21.50 0.06
C ALA A 446 25.04 -20.39 0.50
N LEU A 447 24.08 -20.72 1.39
CA LEU A 447 23.17 -19.74 1.99
C LEU A 447 23.94 -18.66 2.77
N GLN A 448 24.96 -19.03 3.56
CA GLN A 448 25.78 -18.07 4.31
C GLN A 448 26.45 -17.05 3.38
N ARG A 449 27.08 -17.54 2.30
CA ARG A 449 27.71 -16.67 1.28
C ARG A 449 26.69 -15.76 0.59
N TYR A 450 25.48 -16.27 0.34
CA TYR A 450 24.38 -15.46 -0.19
C TYR A 450 23.99 -14.33 0.77
N LEU A 451 23.74 -14.67 2.04
CA LEU A 451 23.35 -13.70 3.06
C LEU A 451 24.44 -12.65 3.35
N GLU A 452 25.72 -13.05 3.27
CA GLU A 452 26.85 -12.12 3.34
C GLU A 452 26.85 -11.13 2.17
N ALA A 453 26.62 -11.61 0.95
CA ALA A 453 26.56 -10.76 -0.24
C ALA A 453 25.39 -9.75 -0.19
N GLU A 454 24.25 -10.13 0.40
CA GLU A 454 23.10 -9.25 0.60
C GLU A 454 23.28 -8.27 1.79
N GLY A 455 24.33 -8.47 2.60
CA GLY A 455 24.60 -7.66 3.79
C GLY A 455 23.66 -7.96 4.95
N PHE A 456 23.19 -9.22 5.07
CA PHE A 456 22.31 -9.66 6.16
C PHE A 456 22.97 -9.51 7.54
N PHE A 457 24.28 -9.74 7.61
CA PHE A 457 25.07 -9.67 8.85
C PHE A 457 25.70 -8.29 9.11
N ALA A 458 25.41 -7.28 8.27
CA ALA A 458 26.03 -5.96 8.38
C ALA A 458 25.44 -5.08 9.50
N GLU A 459 24.26 -5.44 10.04
CA GLU A 459 23.58 -4.68 11.08
C GLU A 459 23.22 -5.57 12.26
N SER A 460 23.06 -4.98 13.45
CA SER A 460 22.74 -5.74 14.68
C SER A 460 21.28 -6.16 14.77
N SER A 461 20.40 -5.59 13.94
CA SER A 461 18.97 -5.89 13.86
C SER A 461 18.48 -5.69 12.43
N VAL A 462 17.61 -6.59 11.96
CA VAL A 462 16.98 -6.52 10.64
C VAL A 462 15.48 -6.77 10.75
N ALA A 463 14.70 -6.14 9.88
CA ALA A 463 13.28 -6.43 9.72
C ALA A 463 13.09 -7.49 8.62
N LEU A 464 12.26 -8.49 8.87
CA LEU A 464 11.92 -9.56 7.93
C LEU A 464 10.43 -9.46 7.61
N VAL A 465 10.09 -9.25 6.34
CA VAL A 465 8.74 -8.90 5.92
C VAL A 465 8.18 -9.97 4.99
N ASP A 466 7.00 -10.47 5.35
CA ASP A 466 6.27 -11.51 4.63
C ASP A 466 4.76 -11.33 4.88
N ILE A 467 3.89 -12.08 4.19
CA ILE A 467 2.46 -12.07 4.48
C ILE A 467 2.10 -12.96 5.69
N GLY A 468 2.86 -14.00 5.99
CA GLY A 468 2.59 -14.93 7.08
C GLY A 468 2.61 -16.40 6.65
N TRP A 469 1.99 -17.36 7.35
CA TRP A 469 1.12 -17.21 8.53
C TRP A 469 1.73 -17.79 9.81
N MET A 470 2.68 -18.72 9.68
CA MET A 470 3.32 -19.42 10.80
C MET A 470 4.78 -19.01 11.02
N GLY A 471 5.34 -18.16 10.13
CA GLY A 471 6.74 -17.74 10.20
C GLY A 471 7.75 -18.84 9.87
N THR A 472 7.35 -19.89 9.13
CA THR A 472 8.21 -21.04 8.82
C THR A 472 9.49 -20.64 8.09
N ILE A 473 9.41 -19.71 7.13
CA ILE A 473 10.58 -19.21 6.40
C ILE A 473 11.56 -18.54 7.37
N GLN A 474 11.08 -17.59 8.18
CA GLN A 474 11.92 -16.92 9.18
C GLN A 474 12.52 -17.90 10.19
N ARG A 475 11.75 -18.89 10.64
CA ARG A 475 12.22 -19.92 11.56
C ARG A 475 13.41 -20.67 10.95
N PHE A 476 13.28 -21.19 9.73
CA PHE A 476 14.36 -21.92 9.07
C PHE A 476 15.56 -21.02 8.75
N LEU A 477 15.30 -19.77 8.35
CA LEU A 477 16.36 -18.79 8.12
C LEU A 477 17.18 -18.56 9.41
N PHE A 478 16.51 -18.28 10.52
CA PHE A 478 17.18 -18.03 11.80
C PHE A 478 17.92 -19.27 12.29
N ASP A 479 17.30 -20.45 12.23
CA ASP A 479 17.93 -21.73 12.58
C ASP A 479 19.21 -22.00 11.75
N ALA A 480 19.23 -21.57 10.48
CA ALA A 480 20.39 -21.72 9.60
C ALA A 480 21.57 -20.81 9.99
N VAL A 481 21.34 -19.69 10.69
CA VAL A 481 22.36 -18.66 10.94
C VAL A 481 22.66 -18.38 12.41
N LYS A 482 21.81 -18.82 13.36
CA LYS A 482 21.91 -18.47 14.79
C LYS A 482 23.20 -18.90 15.49
N HIS A 483 23.96 -19.82 14.88
CA HIS A 483 25.27 -20.25 15.36
C HIS A 483 26.36 -19.18 15.17
N ARG A 484 26.11 -18.17 14.33
CA ARG A 484 27.07 -17.10 14.05
C ARG A 484 27.10 -16.05 15.16
N PRO A 485 28.28 -15.51 15.50
CA PRO A 485 28.40 -14.46 16.51
C PRO A 485 27.80 -13.12 16.04
N ASP A 486 27.88 -12.83 14.75
CA ASP A 486 27.39 -11.62 14.09
C ASP A 486 25.91 -11.71 13.64
N VAL A 487 25.17 -12.74 14.09
CA VAL A 487 23.75 -12.88 13.74
C VAL A 487 22.93 -11.66 14.22
N PRO A 488 22.14 -11.02 13.33
CA PRO A 488 21.28 -9.91 13.71
C PRO A 488 20.09 -10.38 14.56
N ALA A 489 19.51 -9.46 15.33
CA ALA A 489 18.16 -9.63 15.83
C ALA A 489 17.17 -9.59 14.64
N CYS A 490 16.57 -10.74 14.35
CA CYS A 490 15.59 -10.94 13.29
C CYS A 490 14.19 -10.59 13.80
N ARG A 491 13.66 -9.44 13.36
CA ARG A 491 12.31 -8.96 13.73
C ARG A 491 11.35 -9.19 12.58
N GLY A 492 10.49 -10.20 12.72
CA GLY A 492 9.49 -10.56 11.73
C GLY A 492 8.25 -9.67 11.81
N TYR A 493 7.88 -9.06 10.70
CA TYR A 493 6.64 -8.34 10.53
C TYR A 493 5.81 -8.99 9.43
N VAL A 494 4.68 -9.60 9.80
CA VAL A 494 3.81 -10.30 8.86
C VAL A 494 2.42 -9.68 8.79
N LEU A 495 1.73 -9.84 7.65
CA LEU A 495 0.35 -9.38 7.49
C LEU A 495 -0.53 -9.98 8.58
N ALA A 496 -0.43 -11.31 8.77
CA ALA A 496 -0.97 -11.95 9.95
C ALA A 496 -0.18 -13.17 10.44
N ALA A 497 -0.24 -13.39 11.75
CA ALA A 497 0.37 -14.54 12.43
C ALA A 497 -0.69 -15.47 13.02
N THR A 498 -0.46 -16.78 12.97
CA THR A 498 -1.40 -17.83 13.44
C THR A 498 -0.80 -18.70 14.55
N ARG A 499 -1.67 -19.34 15.36
CA ARG A 499 -1.33 -20.26 16.46
C ARG A 499 -1.10 -21.72 16.01
N GLY A 500 -0.57 -21.95 14.82
CA GLY A 500 -0.30 -23.31 14.31
C GLY A 500 0.81 -24.01 15.11
N ILE A 501 1.86 -24.46 14.42
CA ILE A 501 3.11 -24.82 15.10
C ILE A 501 3.67 -23.56 15.75
N VAL A 502 3.96 -23.62 17.05
CA VAL A 502 4.51 -22.51 17.83
C VAL A 502 5.80 -22.03 17.19
N PHE A 503 5.88 -20.73 16.91
CA PHE A 503 7.11 -20.10 16.47
C PHE A 503 8.04 -19.94 17.69
N PRO A 504 9.29 -20.42 17.61
CA PRO A 504 10.23 -20.33 18.73
C PRO A 504 10.72 -18.88 18.86
N GLU A 505 10.09 -18.10 19.74
CA GLU A 505 10.57 -16.76 20.07
C GLU A 505 11.83 -16.84 20.93
N GLU A 506 12.88 -16.16 20.47
CA GLU A 506 14.18 -16.06 21.11
C GLU A 506 14.60 -14.59 21.18
N ALA A 507 15.62 -14.26 21.99
CA ALA A 507 16.07 -12.88 22.17
C ALA A 507 16.42 -12.16 20.85
N LYS A 508 16.89 -12.91 19.84
CA LYS A 508 17.23 -12.42 18.49
C LYS A 508 16.25 -12.90 17.40
N ASN A 509 15.11 -13.48 17.75
CA ASN A 509 14.14 -13.97 16.77
C ASN A 509 12.70 -13.79 17.26
N SER A 510 11.97 -12.87 16.65
CA SER A 510 10.57 -12.57 17.00
C SER A 510 9.70 -12.46 15.75
N LEU A 511 8.40 -12.71 15.88
CA LEU A 511 7.45 -12.64 14.77
C LEU A 511 6.16 -11.95 15.24
N ARG A 512 5.74 -10.90 14.55
CA ARG A 512 4.54 -10.15 14.88
C ARG A 512 3.63 -9.97 13.66
N GLY A 513 2.36 -10.28 13.83
CA GLY A 513 1.29 -9.97 12.89
C GLY A 513 0.77 -8.54 13.08
N LEU A 514 0.79 -7.72 12.03
CA LEU A 514 0.41 -6.32 12.15
C LEU A 514 -1.11 -6.08 12.04
N LEU A 515 -1.80 -6.79 11.14
CA LEU A 515 -3.28 -6.73 11.05
C LEU A 515 -3.93 -7.73 12.00
N TYR A 516 -3.44 -8.97 12.03
CA TYR A 516 -3.88 -9.99 12.98
C TYR A 516 -2.69 -10.71 13.58
N ASP A 517 -2.64 -10.75 14.91
CA ASP A 517 -1.57 -11.40 15.66
C ASP A 517 -2.13 -12.56 16.46
N ARG A 518 -1.36 -13.64 16.53
CA ARG A 518 -1.75 -14.86 17.26
C ARG A 518 -1.92 -14.62 18.75
N ASP A 519 -1.22 -13.66 19.34
CA ASP A 519 -1.20 -13.42 20.79
C ASP A 519 -2.29 -12.43 21.22
N ARG A 520 -3.16 -12.02 20.28
CA ARG A 520 -4.29 -11.12 20.55
C ARG A 520 -5.59 -11.66 19.98
N PHE A 521 -6.62 -11.69 20.81
CA PHE A 521 -7.97 -11.95 20.33
C PHE A 521 -8.50 -10.77 19.52
N ASP A 522 -8.48 -10.91 18.20
CA ASP A 522 -9.13 -9.98 17.27
C ASP A 522 -9.96 -10.81 16.28
N LEU A 523 -11.24 -10.99 16.62
CA LEU A 523 -12.15 -11.78 15.79
C LEU A 523 -12.27 -11.21 14.37
N ALA A 524 -12.33 -9.89 14.24
CA ALA A 524 -12.47 -9.25 12.93
C ALA A 524 -11.18 -9.44 12.11
N GLY A 525 -10.02 -9.18 12.72
CA GLY A 525 -8.71 -9.42 12.13
C GLY A 525 -8.51 -10.87 11.68
N SER A 526 -9.00 -11.84 12.47
CA SER A 526 -8.91 -13.27 12.13
C SER A 526 -9.64 -13.65 10.84
N SER A 527 -10.52 -12.79 10.31
CA SER A 527 -11.21 -13.02 9.03
C SER A 527 -10.23 -13.12 7.85
N ILE A 528 -9.01 -12.60 7.99
CA ILE A 528 -7.94 -12.77 7.00
C ILE A 528 -7.63 -14.24 6.72
N LEU A 529 -7.81 -15.10 7.72
CA LEU A 529 -7.52 -16.54 7.64
C LEU A 529 -8.54 -17.31 6.79
N TYR A 530 -9.67 -16.69 6.42
CA TYR A 530 -10.70 -17.32 5.57
C TYR A 530 -10.28 -17.39 4.10
N ALA A 531 -9.32 -16.56 3.70
CA ALA A 531 -8.92 -16.36 2.30
C ALA A 531 -7.41 -16.17 2.21
N ARG A 532 -6.62 -17.04 2.84
CA ARG A 532 -5.15 -16.96 2.84
C ARG A 532 -4.59 -16.96 1.43
N ASP A 533 -5.09 -17.88 0.60
CA ASP A 533 -4.65 -18.03 -0.78
C ASP A 533 -4.90 -16.78 -1.62
N LEU A 534 -5.91 -15.97 -1.30
CA LEU A 534 -6.13 -14.69 -1.98
C LEU A 534 -4.94 -13.74 -1.77
N PHE A 535 -4.38 -13.69 -0.56
CA PHE A 535 -3.22 -12.83 -0.28
C PHE A 535 -1.94 -13.42 -0.86
N GLU A 536 -1.77 -14.74 -0.81
CA GLU A 536 -0.66 -15.44 -1.45
C GLU A 536 -0.62 -15.15 -2.96
N GLU A 537 -1.75 -15.31 -3.65
CA GLU A 537 -1.85 -15.06 -5.10
C GLU A 537 -1.81 -13.57 -5.45
N ALA A 538 -2.43 -12.70 -4.65
CA ALA A 538 -2.34 -11.27 -4.87
C ALA A 538 -0.90 -10.79 -4.81
N CYS A 539 -0.10 -11.31 -3.88
CA CYS A 539 1.28 -10.86 -3.64
C CYS A 539 2.34 -11.64 -4.43
N ARG A 540 1.98 -12.73 -5.13
CA ARG A 540 2.91 -13.62 -5.81
C ARG A 540 3.79 -12.90 -6.83
N ALA A 541 5.10 -13.16 -6.77
CA ALA A 541 6.05 -12.71 -7.77
C ALA A 541 5.86 -13.46 -9.10
N PRO A 542 6.11 -12.80 -10.25
CA PRO A 542 6.11 -13.45 -11.56
C PRO A 542 7.37 -14.32 -11.82
N SER A 543 8.21 -14.53 -10.81
CA SER A 543 9.45 -15.30 -10.90
C SER A 543 9.28 -16.73 -10.37
N PRO A 544 10.10 -17.68 -10.85
CA PRO A 544 10.04 -19.06 -10.36
C PRO A 544 10.46 -19.15 -8.89
N THR A 545 9.99 -20.21 -8.23
CA THR A 545 10.33 -20.51 -6.84
C THR A 545 11.81 -20.88 -6.68
N LEU A 546 12.46 -20.35 -5.65
CA LEU A 546 13.78 -20.83 -5.22
C LEU A 546 13.66 -22.23 -4.60
N ASN A 547 14.37 -23.22 -5.15
CA ASN A 547 14.36 -24.58 -4.63
C ASN A 547 15.54 -24.85 -3.67
N ALA A 548 16.74 -24.32 -3.94
CA ALA A 548 17.94 -24.63 -3.16
C ALA A 548 19.06 -23.58 -3.34
N TYR A 549 20.06 -23.66 -2.46
CA TYR A 549 21.35 -22.96 -2.55
C TYR A 549 22.44 -23.98 -2.85
N ALA A 550 23.32 -23.69 -3.80
CA ALA A 550 24.44 -24.55 -4.17
C ALA A 550 25.79 -23.80 -4.14
N LEU A 551 26.87 -24.54 -3.87
CA LEU A 551 28.22 -23.98 -3.94
C LEU A 551 28.70 -23.89 -5.39
N LYS A 552 29.31 -22.75 -5.74
CA LYS A 552 29.92 -22.52 -7.05
C LYS A 552 31.32 -21.96 -6.88
N GLY A 553 32.30 -22.85 -6.78
CA GLY A 553 33.68 -22.49 -6.41
C GLY A 553 33.73 -21.78 -5.05
N ALA A 554 34.32 -20.59 -5.01
CA ALA A 554 34.35 -19.74 -3.81
C ALA A 554 33.03 -18.99 -3.54
N GLY A 555 32.06 -19.03 -4.46
CA GLY A 555 30.77 -18.34 -4.34
C GLY A 555 29.58 -19.27 -4.06
N TYR A 556 28.40 -18.82 -4.46
CA TYR A 556 27.14 -19.55 -4.34
C TYR A 556 26.34 -19.43 -5.65
N GLU A 557 25.32 -20.26 -5.80
CA GLU A 557 24.34 -20.22 -6.89
C GLU A 557 22.93 -20.47 -6.32
N LEU A 558 21.97 -19.66 -6.78
CA LEU A 558 20.56 -19.79 -6.43
C LEU A 558 19.88 -20.71 -7.46
N LEU A 559 19.34 -21.83 -7.01
CA LEU A 559 18.71 -22.82 -7.87
C LEU A 559 17.19 -22.63 -7.90
N PHE A 560 16.67 -22.11 -9.00
CA PHE A 560 15.24 -21.88 -9.22
C PHE A 560 14.56 -23.08 -9.87
N ARG A 561 13.24 -23.20 -9.67
CA ARG A 561 12.41 -24.18 -10.38
C ARG A 561 12.39 -23.90 -11.88
N THR A 562 12.45 -24.95 -12.69
CA THR A 562 12.31 -24.87 -14.15
C THR A 562 10.87 -24.52 -14.53
N THR A 563 10.69 -23.61 -15.48
CA THR A 563 9.37 -23.13 -15.93
C THR A 563 8.70 -24.02 -16.98
N GLU A 564 9.40 -25.02 -17.51
CA GLU A 564 8.93 -25.84 -18.64
C GLU A 564 8.00 -26.99 -18.24
N ASP A 565 7.92 -27.30 -16.94
CA ASP A 565 7.06 -28.36 -16.42
C ASP A 565 5.58 -27.91 -16.33
N LYS A 566 4.68 -28.88 -16.06
CA LYS A 566 3.23 -28.59 -15.97
C LYS A 566 2.89 -27.56 -14.89
N THR A 567 3.72 -27.46 -13.86
CA THR A 567 3.53 -26.54 -12.74
C THR A 567 3.91 -25.12 -13.16
N GLY A 568 5.05 -24.93 -13.85
CA GLY A 568 5.50 -23.63 -14.35
C GLY A 568 4.53 -23.01 -15.36
N ARG A 569 3.90 -23.83 -16.23
CA ARG A 569 2.84 -23.33 -17.14
C ARG A 569 1.59 -22.86 -16.39
N ALA A 570 1.18 -23.61 -15.36
CA ALA A 570 0.05 -23.22 -14.51
C ALA A 570 0.33 -21.92 -13.73
N GLU A 571 1.57 -21.73 -13.24
CA GLU A 571 2.01 -20.49 -12.59
C GLU A 571 1.90 -19.29 -13.54
N GLN A 572 2.36 -19.43 -14.79
CA GLN A 572 2.29 -18.36 -15.80
C GLN A 572 0.85 -17.98 -16.17
N GLU A 573 -0.03 -18.97 -16.37
CA GLU A 573 -1.45 -18.71 -16.64
C GLU A 573 -2.12 -17.98 -15.45
N GLN A 574 -1.73 -18.34 -14.24
CA GLN A 574 -2.22 -17.74 -13.02
C GLN A 574 -1.68 -16.31 -12.82
N ASP A 575 -0.43 -16.05 -13.19
CA ASP A 575 0.18 -14.71 -13.15
C ASP A 575 -0.56 -13.76 -14.09
N ALA A 576 -0.80 -14.21 -15.32
CA ALA A 576 -1.56 -13.44 -16.30
C ALA A 576 -3.00 -13.14 -15.82
N TYR A 577 -3.62 -14.09 -15.11
CA TYR A 577 -4.96 -13.89 -14.55
C TYR A 577 -5.00 -12.85 -13.43
N TYR A 578 -4.02 -12.86 -12.51
CA TYR A 578 -3.97 -11.94 -11.37
C TYR A 578 -3.26 -10.61 -11.67
N ALA A 579 -2.63 -10.43 -12.83
CA ALA A 579 -1.99 -9.17 -13.20
C ALA A 579 -2.89 -7.93 -13.04
N PRO A 580 -4.18 -7.92 -13.45
CA PRO A 580 -5.06 -6.79 -13.19
C PRO A 580 -5.31 -6.56 -11.69
N LEU A 581 -5.32 -7.61 -10.86
CA LEU A 581 -5.46 -7.48 -9.40
C LEU A 581 -4.28 -6.71 -8.81
N GLN A 582 -3.06 -7.06 -9.21
CA GLN A 582 -1.82 -6.40 -8.78
C GLN A 582 -1.71 -4.96 -9.29
N GLU A 583 -2.09 -4.71 -10.55
CA GLU A 583 -2.18 -3.35 -11.10
C GLU A 583 -3.12 -2.49 -10.25
N GLY A 584 -4.32 -3.00 -9.94
CA GLY A 584 -5.28 -2.33 -9.08
C GLY A 584 -4.73 -2.05 -7.67
N ILE A 585 -3.96 -2.97 -7.09
CA ILE A 585 -3.30 -2.77 -5.79
C ILE A 585 -2.32 -1.59 -5.86
N LEU A 586 -1.42 -1.59 -6.84
CA LEU A 586 -0.38 -0.56 -6.97
C LEU A 586 -0.98 0.82 -7.25
N ASP A 587 -1.98 0.91 -8.12
CA ASP A 587 -2.69 2.17 -8.38
C ASP A 587 -3.48 2.66 -7.17
N GLY A 588 -4.02 1.73 -6.36
CA GLY A 588 -4.62 2.04 -5.08
C GLY A 588 -3.60 2.59 -4.08
N VAL A 589 -2.40 2.02 -4.03
CA VAL A 589 -1.30 2.48 -3.15
C VAL A 589 -0.83 3.88 -3.53
N ARG A 590 -0.75 4.20 -4.83
CA ARG A 590 -0.40 5.56 -5.31
C ARG A 590 -1.37 6.63 -4.82
N ARG A 591 -2.63 6.28 -4.55
CA ARG A 591 -3.63 7.19 -3.95
C ARG A 591 -3.64 7.12 -2.43
N TYR A 592 -3.37 5.95 -1.87
CA TYR A 592 -3.26 5.73 -0.43
C TYR A 592 -2.15 6.58 0.17
N ALA A 593 -0.94 6.54 -0.40
CA ALA A 593 0.24 7.18 0.19
C ALA A 593 0.05 8.69 0.44
N PRO A 594 -0.35 9.52 -0.54
CA PRO A 594 -0.60 10.93 -0.31
C PRO A 594 -1.84 11.16 0.58
N ALA A 595 -2.89 10.33 0.50
CA ALA A 595 -4.04 10.46 1.40
C ALA A 595 -3.67 10.19 2.87
N ALA A 596 -2.82 9.19 3.11
CA ALA A 596 -2.26 8.89 4.42
C ALA A 596 -1.33 10.01 4.92
N ALA A 597 -0.49 10.58 4.05
CA ALA A 597 0.36 11.72 4.37
C ALA A 597 -0.46 12.97 4.73
N VAL A 598 -1.54 13.27 3.99
CA VAL A 598 -2.49 14.37 4.24
C VAL A 598 -3.21 14.20 5.58
N LEU A 599 -3.74 13.00 5.85
CA LEU A 599 -4.54 12.75 7.06
C LEU A 599 -3.70 12.47 8.31
N GLY A 600 -2.49 11.93 8.17
CA GLY A 600 -1.60 11.63 9.29
C GLY A 600 -2.03 10.44 10.17
N TRP A 601 -2.85 9.52 9.64
CA TRP A 601 -3.33 8.34 10.39
C TRP A 601 -2.32 7.20 10.38
N THR A 602 -2.10 6.58 11.55
CA THR A 602 -1.22 5.40 11.71
C THR A 602 -1.96 4.10 11.38
N LEU A 603 -1.25 2.97 11.22
CA LEU A 603 -1.90 1.65 11.09
C LEU A 603 -2.92 1.39 12.22
N LYS A 604 -2.58 1.78 13.46
CA LYS A 604 -3.46 1.62 14.63
C LYS A 604 -4.79 2.35 14.42
N ASP A 605 -4.76 3.54 13.84
CA ASP A 605 -5.93 4.36 13.58
C ASP A 605 -6.83 3.78 12.49
N LEU A 606 -6.22 3.15 11.49
CA LEU A 606 -6.90 2.58 10.33
C LEU A 606 -7.52 1.22 10.63
N LYS A 607 -6.95 0.49 11.60
CA LYS A 607 -7.33 -0.89 11.93
C LYS A 607 -8.83 -1.16 12.06
N PRO A 608 -9.66 -0.33 12.72
CA PRO A 608 -11.09 -0.60 12.85
C PRO A 608 -11.83 -0.62 11.50
N TRP A 609 -11.46 0.24 10.55
CA TRP A 609 -12.01 0.20 9.18
C TRP A 609 -11.50 -1.02 8.41
N LEU A 610 -10.21 -1.35 8.54
CA LEU A 610 -9.63 -2.54 7.91
C LEU A 610 -10.29 -3.82 8.42
N ASN A 611 -10.62 -3.89 9.71
CA ASN A 611 -11.38 -4.96 10.33
C ASN A 611 -12.79 -5.10 9.70
N TYR A 612 -13.48 -3.98 9.45
CA TYR A 612 -14.74 -3.99 8.71
C TYR A 612 -14.57 -4.49 7.27
N LEU A 613 -13.52 -4.05 6.56
CA LEU A 613 -13.22 -4.55 5.22
C LEU A 613 -12.96 -6.06 5.25
N MET A 614 -12.14 -6.57 6.17
CA MET A 614 -11.88 -8.00 6.28
C MET A 614 -13.15 -8.80 6.58
N VAL A 615 -13.99 -8.38 7.52
CA VAL A 615 -15.24 -9.09 7.83
C VAL A 615 -16.19 -9.04 6.62
N SER A 616 -16.45 -7.85 6.07
CA SER A 616 -17.43 -7.67 4.99
C SER A 616 -16.98 -8.27 3.65
N ARG A 617 -15.67 -8.38 3.39
CA ARG A 617 -15.12 -8.84 2.12
C ARG A 617 -14.54 -10.24 2.17
N LEU A 618 -14.14 -10.77 3.34
CA LEU A 618 -13.52 -12.10 3.49
C LEU A 618 -14.41 -13.10 4.22
N ALA A 619 -15.08 -12.70 5.31
CA ALA A 619 -16.04 -13.57 6.01
C ALA A 619 -17.42 -13.57 5.34
N PHE A 620 -17.83 -12.44 4.75
CA PHE A 620 -19.11 -12.28 4.05
C PHE A 620 -18.97 -11.86 2.56
N PRO A 621 -18.11 -12.51 1.75
CA PRO A 621 -17.89 -12.14 0.36
C PRO A 621 -19.15 -12.35 -0.50
N LYS A 622 -19.36 -11.51 -1.51
CA LYS A 622 -20.40 -11.78 -2.52
C LYS A 622 -20.03 -13.04 -3.30
N THR A 623 -21.02 -13.82 -3.75
CA THR A 623 -20.74 -15.06 -4.49
C THR A 623 -19.88 -14.82 -5.74
N ARG A 624 -20.15 -13.72 -6.46
CA ARG A 624 -19.34 -13.30 -7.61
C ARG A 624 -17.87 -13.02 -7.27
N GLU A 625 -17.59 -12.57 -6.05
CA GLU A 625 -16.20 -12.31 -5.61
C GLU A 625 -15.48 -13.62 -5.40
N VAL A 626 -16.10 -14.56 -4.69
CA VAL A 626 -15.52 -15.90 -4.51
C VAL A 626 -15.29 -16.56 -5.86
N VAL A 627 -16.28 -16.55 -6.76
CA VAL A 627 -16.16 -17.20 -8.08
C VAL A 627 -15.08 -16.55 -8.96
N ALA A 628 -14.95 -15.23 -8.94
CA ALA A 628 -13.96 -14.52 -9.75
C ALA A 628 -12.54 -14.58 -9.18
N ILE A 629 -12.38 -14.75 -7.86
CA ILE A 629 -11.07 -14.76 -7.21
C ILE A 629 -10.55 -16.19 -7.01
N ARG A 630 -11.46 -17.17 -6.88
CA ARG A 630 -11.10 -18.54 -6.53
C ARG A 630 -10.02 -19.10 -7.45
N ASN A 631 -8.98 -19.62 -6.81
CA ASN A 631 -7.82 -20.24 -7.44
C ASN A 631 -8.25 -21.31 -8.44
N ARG A 632 -7.58 -21.30 -9.61
CA ARG A 632 -7.68 -22.37 -10.61
C ARG A 632 -6.74 -23.53 -10.28
N HIS A 633 -5.60 -23.24 -9.66
CA HIS A 633 -4.60 -24.21 -9.22
C HIS A 633 -4.11 -23.83 -7.81
N HIS A 634 -3.97 -24.82 -6.92
CA HIS A 634 -3.45 -24.62 -5.57
C HIS A 634 -2.04 -25.20 -5.52
N LEU A 635 -1.04 -24.38 -5.22
CA LEU A 635 0.38 -24.77 -5.26
C LEU A 635 1.00 -24.56 -3.87
N ASP A 636 1.16 -25.64 -3.11
CA ASP A 636 1.97 -25.65 -1.90
C ASP A 636 3.23 -26.49 -2.16
N ASP A 637 4.41 -25.86 -2.12
CA ASP A 637 5.68 -26.52 -2.46
C ASP A 637 6.01 -27.71 -1.56
N PHE A 638 5.46 -27.73 -0.34
CA PHE A 638 5.63 -28.87 0.57
C PHE A 638 4.66 -30.00 0.26
N TYR A 639 3.61 -29.80 -0.53
CA TYR A 639 2.56 -30.79 -0.74
C TYR A 639 3.08 -32.02 -1.50
N GLY A 640 2.93 -33.20 -0.88
CA GLY A 640 3.34 -34.48 -1.45
C GLY A 640 2.32 -35.06 -2.43
N GLN A 641 2.70 -36.14 -3.11
CA GLN A 641 1.91 -36.74 -4.19
C GLN A 641 0.87 -37.75 -3.68
N HIS A 642 0.79 -38.00 -2.37
CA HIS A 642 -0.06 -39.03 -1.80
C HIS A 642 -1.50 -38.55 -1.62
N GLN A 643 -2.48 -39.43 -1.90
CA GLN A 643 -3.89 -39.11 -1.67
C GLN A 643 -4.28 -39.33 -0.20
N PRO A 644 -4.83 -38.31 0.49
CA PRO A 644 -5.33 -38.45 1.86
C PRO A 644 -6.67 -39.20 1.91
N VAL A 645 -7.05 -39.67 3.10
CA VAL A 645 -8.33 -40.34 3.32
C VAL A 645 -9.50 -39.35 3.16
N LYS A 646 -10.55 -39.75 2.41
CA LYS A 646 -11.71 -38.91 2.04
C LYS A 646 -12.38 -38.15 3.20
N ARG A 647 -12.34 -38.67 4.43
CA ARG A 647 -12.92 -38.01 5.61
C ARG A 647 -12.24 -36.67 5.94
N HIS A 648 -10.93 -36.57 5.76
CA HIS A 648 -10.18 -35.33 6.00
C HIS A 648 -10.48 -34.28 4.91
N THR A 649 -10.52 -34.70 3.63
CA THR A 649 -10.81 -33.77 2.51
C THR A 649 -12.16 -33.04 2.57
N ARG A 650 -13.19 -33.59 3.23
CA ARG A 650 -14.51 -32.93 3.38
C ARG A 650 -14.62 -32.03 4.61
N ALA A 651 -13.83 -32.32 5.65
CA ALA A 651 -13.84 -31.56 6.90
C ALA A 651 -13.13 -30.21 6.76
N ASP A 652 -12.19 -30.11 5.81
CA ASP A 652 -11.30 -28.95 5.63
C ASP A 652 -11.81 -27.88 4.64
N LEU A 653 -12.92 -28.14 3.93
CA LEU A 653 -13.44 -27.21 2.92
C LEU A 653 -13.93 -25.91 3.55
N GLN A 654 -13.19 -24.83 3.32
CA GLN A 654 -13.49 -23.49 3.81
C GLN A 654 -14.59 -22.82 2.98
N LEU A 655 -15.01 -21.62 3.38
CA LEU A 655 -16.03 -20.85 2.66
C LEU A 655 -15.62 -20.57 1.21
N TRP A 656 -14.35 -20.22 1.00
CA TRP A 656 -13.79 -19.84 -0.31
C TRP A 656 -13.61 -21.04 -1.27
N ASP A 657 -13.67 -22.27 -0.76
CA ASP A 657 -13.62 -23.51 -1.55
C ASP A 657 -15.00 -23.97 -2.06
N ARG A 658 -16.08 -23.28 -1.68
CA ARG A 658 -17.45 -23.71 -2.01
C ARG A 658 -17.80 -23.41 -3.46
N SER A 659 -18.54 -24.31 -4.09
CA SER A 659 -19.02 -24.13 -5.46
C SER A 659 -19.98 -22.94 -5.56
N ALA A 660 -20.08 -22.33 -6.74
CA ALA A 660 -21.03 -21.24 -7.00
C ALA A 660 -22.46 -21.64 -6.59
N ALA A 661 -22.91 -22.82 -7.00
CA ALA A 661 -24.22 -23.37 -6.63
C ALA A 661 -24.41 -23.44 -5.11
N ALA A 662 -23.42 -23.92 -4.36
CA ALA A 662 -23.51 -23.96 -2.90
C ALA A 662 -23.60 -22.55 -2.28
N LEU A 663 -22.86 -21.58 -2.82
CA LEU A 663 -22.84 -20.19 -2.35
C LEU A 663 -24.12 -19.42 -2.69
N TYR A 664 -24.80 -19.76 -3.80
CA TYR A 664 -26.09 -19.18 -4.19
C TYR A 664 -27.27 -19.82 -3.46
N CYS A 665 -27.31 -21.16 -3.38
CA CYS A 665 -28.48 -21.88 -2.87
C CYS A 665 -28.54 -21.99 -1.34
N ARG A 666 -27.48 -21.62 -0.61
CA ARG A 666 -27.41 -21.73 0.86
C ARG A 666 -27.18 -20.37 1.51
N PRO A 667 -28.24 -19.61 1.83
CA PRO A 667 -28.12 -18.23 2.33
C PRO A 667 -27.35 -18.14 3.66
N PHE A 668 -27.51 -19.12 4.55
CA PHE A 668 -26.83 -19.15 5.86
C PHE A 668 -25.42 -19.73 5.83
N LEU A 669 -24.87 -20.10 4.66
CA LEU A 669 -23.57 -20.76 4.57
C LEU A 669 -22.44 -19.88 5.12
N ARG A 670 -22.45 -18.58 4.80
CA ARG A 670 -21.46 -17.60 5.29
C ARG A 670 -21.53 -17.46 6.81
N LEU A 671 -22.74 -17.28 7.34
CA LEU A 671 -22.98 -17.20 8.78
C LEU A 671 -22.51 -18.48 9.50
N LYS A 672 -22.77 -19.66 8.91
CA LYS A 672 -22.28 -20.93 9.45
C LYS A 672 -20.76 -20.95 9.57
N TYR A 673 -20.02 -20.58 8.52
CA TYR A 673 -18.55 -20.53 8.58
C TYR A 673 -18.06 -19.47 9.56
N PHE A 674 -18.73 -18.32 9.62
CA PHE A 674 -18.39 -17.26 10.56
C PHE A 674 -18.52 -17.74 12.02
N VAL A 675 -19.64 -18.37 12.38
CA VAL A 675 -19.87 -18.95 13.72
C VAL A 675 -18.90 -20.11 14.01
N GLN A 676 -18.58 -20.94 13.02
CA GLN A 676 -17.56 -21.98 13.16
C GLN A 676 -16.18 -21.39 13.42
N GLY A 677 -15.81 -20.32 12.71
CA GLY A 677 -14.57 -19.59 12.93
C GLY A 677 -14.50 -18.98 14.32
N ILE A 678 -15.57 -18.36 14.82
CA ILE A 678 -15.66 -17.87 16.21
C ILE A 678 -15.38 -19.00 17.19
N ARG A 679 -16.06 -20.14 17.04
CA ARG A 679 -15.88 -21.31 17.94
C ARG A 679 -14.45 -21.86 17.88
N HIS A 680 -13.81 -21.83 16.71
CA HIS A 680 -12.42 -22.24 16.56
C HIS A 680 -11.49 -21.28 17.32
N ARG A 681 -11.66 -19.97 17.15
CA ARG A 681 -10.82 -18.96 17.81
C ARG A 681 -10.98 -18.98 19.33
N LEU A 682 -12.19 -19.15 19.84
CA LEU A 682 -12.46 -19.28 21.29
C LEU A 682 -11.91 -20.57 21.91
N ARG A 683 -11.58 -21.59 21.11
CA ARG A 683 -10.96 -22.84 21.58
C ARG A 683 -9.43 -22.83 21.47
N GLU A 684 -8.87 -21.81 20.81
CA GLU A 684 -7.43 -21.62 20.72
C GLU A 684 -6.89 -20.83 21.92
N GLU A 685 -7.74 -20.10 22.65
CA GLU A 685 -7.48 -19.55 24.00
C GLU A 685 -7.68 -20.63 25.06
#